data_AF-A0A140IEK3-F1
#
_entry.id   AF-A0A140IEK3-F1
#
_cell.length_a   1.000
_cell.length_b   1.000
_cell.length_c   1.000
_cell.angle_alpha   90.00
_cell.angle_beta   90.00
_cell.angle_gamma   90.00
#
_symmetry.space_group_name_H-M   'P 1'
#
loop_
_entity.id
_entity.type
_entity.pdbx_description
1 polymer ?
#
loop_
_entity_poly.entity_id
_entity_poly.type
_entity_poly.pdbx_seq_one_letter_code
_entity_poly.pdbx_strand_id
1 'polypeptide(L)'
;MQYDESSFSADDELIAIEEDIPASPSDTEAPEPWQVLIVDDDEDVHRATELALRGMLVEDRPIRLLHAHTGEAALQQVAQHEDLAVMLLDVVMESDNAGLQVVRKVRESLKRSALRIILRTGQPGYAPELETVRNYDINDYRTKSELTRVRLFTSLTASIRVYRQMRTHERMRQGLESIVRASTELSKLQGMQRFAEGVVDQLCALLGVRAEGLVCAQGGLSSVGEPARVIAAAGRFRKYVLQPLAALDTAVIRDALMRCLDEQRSLFAPALAIYFPTPAERRLAAYVELSGPLREGDRYLLEVFCSSMAVGFENVLLYDRLIDQAYLDPLLRIPNLNRLLEHLAAPALEPASSTLALLDIDDFSAINDTLGHEFGDAALKAIVARAQAVLPECHLARLGSDLFAVLGHSRMVKPDTLQQLFTESFDVAGQRVRLSATIGLVQLGTRDCYGPALLKDAHVALKQAKLHHRGTAVYFSAALGQDARARMHLLRELREAFDAHDRFFVVYQPKVHLANGRPSGVEALLRWRTANGELIAPDRFIPLAEQSGLMIALGAFVLRNACQQLRRLRDAGHDALTMAINVSHVQLRDPDFMMLLKASLDEAGVPGSQVELEITESMAAEDLELVRGLLAALKTLGVRVAIDDFGTGFSSLSVLRHLDAQRLKIDRSFVTEMLQDNSIARMVISLGHTQRMAVTAEGIETEAQRDALLALGCDEGQGWLYARPLEEAALLAWLANASA
;
A
#
# COMPACT_ATOMS: atom_id res chain seq x y z
N MET A 1 47.70 19.48 -12.65
CA MET A 1 47.58 20.91 -12.31
C MET A 1 47.97 21.69 -13.57
N GLN A 2 47.08 22.57 -14.02
CA GLN A 2 47.25 23.62 -15.06
C GLN A 2 47.32 23.24 -16.56
N TYR A 3 46.17 23.46 -17.22
CA TYR A 3 45.88 24.33 -18.37
C TYR A 3 46.91 24.52 -19.51
N ASP A 4 46.54 23.98 -20.67
CA ASP A 4 46.09 24.64 -21.93
C ASP A 4 46.88 25.79 -22.60
N GLU A 5 46.69 25.83 -23.93
CA GLU A 5 46.99 26.85 -24.96
C GLU A 5 48.27 26.72 -25.82
N SER A 6 48.09 26.17 -27.03
CA SER A 6 48.66 26.60 -28.32
C SER A 6 48.01 25.73 -29.41
N SER A 7 47.64 26.13 -30.61
CA SER A 7 47.86 27.33 -31.43
C SER A 7 46.84 27.29 -32.58
N PHE A 8 46.28 28.43 -32.96
CA PHE A 8 45.62 28.63 -34.24
C PHE A 8 46.67 28.70 -35.37
N SER A 9 46.45 27.99 -36.49
CA SER A 9 46.86 28.46 -37.81
C SER A 9 45.79 28.12 -38.84
N ALA A 10 45.49 29.11 -39.69
CA ALA A 10 44.66 29.00 -40.87
C ALA A 10 45.40 28.25 -41.99
N ASP A 11 44.65 27.50 -42.80
CA ASP A 11 44.73 27.57 -44.27
C ASP A 11 43.51 26.85 -44.87
N ASP A 12 42.78 27.62 -45.69
CA ASP A 12 41.82 27.16 -46.68
C ASP A 12 42.52 26.26 -47.71
N GLU A 13 41.95 25.10 -48.04
CA GLU A 13 41.79 24.64 -49.44
C GLU A 13 40.92 23.35 -49.53
N LEU A 14 39.79 23.53 -50.22
CA LEU A 14 39.00 22.59 -51.04
C LEU A 14 38.72 21.15 -50.55
N ILE A 15 37.43 20.89 -50.28
CA ILE A 15 36.78 19.62 -50.65
C ILE A 15 35.52 19.94 -51.46
N ALA A 16 35.48 19.40 -52.68
CA ALA A 16 34.40 19.54 -53.65
C ALA A 16 33.07 19.01 -53.09
N ILE A 17 32.03 19.84 -53.15
CA ILE A 17 30.65 19.40 -52.96
C ILE A 17 30.15 19.01 -54.35
N GLU A 18 30.06 17.70 -54.62
CA GLU A 18 29.19 17.18 -55.67
C GLU A 18 27.76 17.56 -55.29
N GLU A 19 27.17 18.51 -56.03
CA GLU A 19 25.73 18.72 -56.05
C GLU A 19 25.08 17.50 -56.69
N ASP A 20 24.72 16.52 -55.87
CA ASP A 20 23.70 15.54 -56.23
C ASP A 20 22.38 16.30 -56.41
N ILE A 21 22.09 16.67 -57.66
CA ILE A 21 20.79 17.18 -58.10
C ILE A 21 19.78 16.06 -57.82
N PRO A 22 18.86 16.19 -56.85
CA PRO A 22 17.82 15.20 -56.69
C PRO A 22 16.90 15.29 -57.90
N ALA A 23 16.70 14.15 -58.55
CA ALA A 23 15.71 13.98 -59.61
C ALA A 23 14.37 14.61 -59.18
N SER A 24 13.83 15.43 -60.09
CA SER A 24 12.53 16.11 -59.97
C SER A 24 11.44 15.18 -59.43
N PRO A 25 10.73 15.52 -58.35
CA PRO A 25 9.51 14.82 -57.97
C PRO A 25 8.42 15.19 -58.98
N SER A 26 8.14 14.28 -59.90
CA SER A 26 6.93 14.26 -60.70
C SER A 26 5.73 13.94 -59.80
N ASP A 27 4.62 14.65 -60.00
CA ASP A 27 3.34 14.64 -59.26
C ASP A 27 3.27 15.57 -58.04
N THR A 28 3.61 16.85 -58.22
CA THR A 28 3.06 17.94 -57.40
C THR A 28 1.74 18.40 -58.01
N GLU A 29 0.64 18.27 -57.26
CA GLU A 29 -0.55 19.09 -57.49
C GLU A 29 -0.09 20.54 -57.67
N ALA A 30 -0.43 21.14 -58.82
CA ALA A 30 -0.04 22.51 -59.13
C ALA A 30 -0.40 23.41 -57.94
N PRO A 31 0.56 24.19 -57.40
CA PRO A 31 0.32 24.88 -56.15
C PRO A 31 -0.84 25.87 -56.34
N GLU A 32 -1.78 25.87 -55.40
CA GLU A 32 -3.02 26.64 -55.52
C GLU A 32 -2.72 28.10 -55.90
N PRO A 33 -3.48 28.73 -56.80
CA PRO A 33 -3.18 30.10 -57.19
C PRO A 33 -3.45 31.09 -56.04
N TRP A 34 -2.63 32.13 -55.93
CA TRP A 34 -2.91 33.26 -55.03
C TRP A 34 -4.16 33.99 -55.50
N GLN A 35 -5.17 34.10 -54.64
CA GLN A 35 -6.41 34.81 -54.98
C GLN A 35 -6.26 36.30 -54.73
N VAL A 36 -6.40 37.11 -55.77
CA VAL A 36 -6.33 38.57 -55.71
C VAL A 36 -7.63 39.15 -56.23
N LEU A 37 -8.32 39.95 -55.42
CA LEU A 37 -9.57 40.61 -55.78
C LEU A 37 -9.28 42.00 -56.34
N ILE A 38 -9.85 42.31 -57.49
CA ILE A 38 -9.83 43.62 -58.13
C ILE A 38 -11.20 44.24 -57.94
N VAL A 39 -11.24 45.43 -57.37
CA VAL A 39 -12.46 46.20 -57.11
C VAL A 39 -12.34 47.59 -57.75
N ASP A 40 -13.10 47.83 -58.81
CA ASP A 40 -13.22 49.10 -59.55
C ASP A 40 -14.57 49.13 -60.26
N ASP A 41 -15.16 50.30 -60.43
CA ASP A 41 -16.32 50.49 -61.30
C ASP A 41 -15.94 50.61 -62.79
N ASP A 42 -14.66 50.84 -63.10
CA ASP A 42 -14.13 50.95 -64.47
C ASP A 42 -13.62 49.61 -65.05
N GLU A 43 -14.27 49.16 -66.11
CA GLU A 43 -13.93 47.93 -66.85
C GLU A 43 -12.54 47.99 -67.52
N ASP A 44 -12.09 49.17 -67.94
CA ASP A 44 -10.77 49.32 -68.56
C ASP A 44 -9.65 49.09 -67.52
N VAL A 45 -9.89 49.43 -66.26
CA VAL A 45 -8.95 49.17 -65.16
C VAL A 45 -8.84 47.68 -64.86
N HIS A 46 -9.95 46.94 -64.95
CA HIS A 46 -9.97 45.47 -64.79
C HIS A 46 -9.09 44.81 -65.85
N ARG A 47 -9.30 45.16 -67.13
CA ARG A 47 -8.53 44.62 -68.26
C ARG A 47 -7.06 45.01 -68.22
N ALA A 48 -6.75 46.26 -67.85
CA ALA A 48 -5.37 46.73 -67.71
C ALA A 48 -4.62 45.98 -66.60
N THR A 49 -5.27 45.77 -65.45
CA THR A 49 -4.69 45.03 -64.31
C THR A 49 -4.50 43.55 -64.66
N GLU A 50 -5.47 42.92 -65.34
CA GLU A 50 -5.35 41.54 -65.81
C GLU A 50 -4.19 41.37 -66.78
N LEU A 51 -4.05 42.28 -67.76
CA LEU A 51 -2.94 42.26 -68.71
C LEU A 51 -1.58 42.44 -68.01
N ALA A 52 -1.50 43.31 -67.01
CA ALA A 52 -0.27 43.56 -66.26
C ALA A 52 0.18 42.34 -65.44
N LEU A 53 -0.77 41.58 -64.87
CA LEU A 53 -0.52 40.43 -63.99
C LEU A 53 -0.50 39.09 -64.74
N ARG A 54 -0.82 39.07 -66.04
CA ARG A 54 -0.83 37.85 -66.85
C ARG A 54 0.54 37.16 -66.87
N GLY A 55 0.53 35.86 -66.53
CA GLY A 55 1.72 35.00 -66.52
C GLY A 55 2.71 35.29 -65.38
N MET A 56 2.30 36.09 -64.40
CA MET A 56 3.13 36.44 -63.25
C MET A 56 3.09 35.31 -62.20
N LEU A 57 4.26 35.00 -61.65
CA LEU A 57 4.43 34.07 -60.52
C LEU A 57 4.89 34.86 -59.29
N VAL A 58 4.28 34.58 -58.15
CA VAL A 58 4.71 35.12 -56.85
C VAL A 58 5.00 33.94 -55.95
N GLU A 59 6.27 33.77 -55.57
CA GLU A 59 6.77 32.60 -54.84
C GLU A 59 6.37 31.28 -55.53
N ASP A 60 6.66 31.20 -56.84
CA ASP A 60 6.41 30.03 -57.70
C ASP A 60 4.93 29.61 -57.84
N ARG A 61 4.00 30.46 -57.38
CA ARG A 61 2.55 30.25 -57.49
C ARG A 61 1.92 31.22 -58.50
N PRO A 62 0.99 30.74 -59.35
CA PRO A 62 0.23 31.62 -60.23
C PRO A 62 -0.75 32.49 -59.44
N ILE A 63 -1.17 33.62 -60.02
CA ILE A 63 -2.21 34.48 -59.44
C ILE A 63 -3.55 34.19 -60.14
N ARG A 64 -4.61 34.00 -59.35
CA ARG A 64 -6.00 33.96 -59.81
C ARG A 64 -6.68 35.27 -59.45
N LEU A 65 -7.16 35.97 -60.48
CA LEU A 65 -7.86 37.23 -60.32
C LEU A 65 -9.35 36.99 -60.12
N LEU A 66 -9.92 37.67 -59.13
CA LEU A 66 -11.35 37.80 -58.91
C LEU A 66 -11.72 39.26 -59.15
N HIS A 67 -12.96 39.52 -59.58
CA HIS A 67 -13.41 40.84 -59.98
C HIS A 67 -14.70 41.21 -59.27
N ALA A 68 -14.80 42.46 -58.83
CA ALA A 68 -16.02 43.05 -58.31
C ALA A 68 -16.16 44.49 -58.83
N HIS A 69 -17.34 44.84 -59.31
CA HIS A 69 -17.60 46.17 -59.91
C HIS A 69 -18.28 47.15 -58.96
N THR A 70 -18.66 46.68 -57.77
CA THR A 70 -19.33 47.46 -56.74
C THR A 70 -18.79 47.09 -55.37
N GLY A 71 -18.93 47.99 -54.40
CA GLY A 71 -18.54 47.74 -53.02
C GLY A 71 -19.32 46.57 -52.39
N GLU A 72 -20.58 46.38 -52.76
CA GLU A 72 -21.39 45.23 -52.30
C GLU A 72 -20.89 43.91 -52.89
N ALA A 73 -20.59 43.87 -54.19
CA ALA A 73 -20.02 42.69 -54.84
C ALA A 73 -18.65 42.34 -54.26
N ALA A 74 -17.83 43.35 -53.91
CA ALA A 74 -16.54 43.14 -53.27
C ALA A 74 -16.69 42.45 -51.90
N LEU A 75 -17.63 42.91 -51.08
CA LEU A 75 -17.90 42.28 -49.78
C LEU A 75 -18.41 40.84 -49.93
N GLN A 76 -19.21 40.56 -50.95
CA GLN A 76 -19.66 39.20 -51.25
C GLN A 76 -18.49 38.29 -51.64
N GLN A 77 -17.57 38.77 -52.48
CA GLN A 77 -16.36 38.03 -52.85
C GLN A 77 -15.47 37.75 -51.63
N VAL A 78 -15.25 38.74 -50.76
CA VAL A 78 -14.48 38.58 -49.52
C VAL A 78 -15.16 37.62 -48.53
N ALA A 79 -16.49 37.57 -48.52
CA ALA A 79 -17.24 36.62 -47.70
C ALA A 79 -17.14 35.18 -48.22
N GLN A 80 -17.19 34.99 -49.55
CA GLN A 80 -17.16 33.68 -50.21
C GLN A 80 -15.74 33.06 -50.28
N HIS A 81 -14.71 33.90 -50.35
CA HIS A 81 -13.32 33.47 -50.51
C HIS A 81 -12.48 33.76 -49.26
N GLU A 82 -12.32 32.76 -48.40
CA GLU A 82 -11.51 32.91 -47.18
C GLU A 82 -10.02 33.12 -47.49
N ASP A 83 -9.51 32.49 -48.54
CA ASP A 83 -8.09 32.50 -48.92
C ASP A 83 -7.72 33.67 -49.85
N LEU A 84 -8.53 34.72 -49.87
CA LEU A 84 -8.22 35.96 -50.56
C LEU A 84 -6.97 36.61 -49.93
N ALA A 85 -5.90 36.73 -50.71
CA ALA A 85 -4.61 37.21 -50.23
C ALA A 85 -4.51 38.73 -50.27
N VAL A 86 -4.91 39.33 -51.39
CA VAL A 86 -4.83 40.77 -51.63
C VAL A 86 -6.11 41.28 -52.28
N MET A 87 -6.56 42.46 -51.88
CA MET A 87 -7.64 43.22 -52.51
C MET A 87 -7.07 44.54 -53.04
N LEU A 88 -7.09 44.72 -54.36
CA LEU A 88 -6.82 45.97 -55.05
C LEU A 88 -8.13 46.75 -55.14
N LEU A 89 -8.26 47.83 -54.38
CA LEU A 89 -9.54 48.51 -54.16
C LEU A 89 -9.47 49.98 -54.56
N ASP A 90 -10.36 50.41 -55.46
CA ASP A 90 -10.53 51.83 -55.75
C ASP A 90 -11.18 52.57 -54.58
N VAL A 91 -10.69 53.77 -54.28
CA VAL A 91 -11.20 54.61 -53.18
C VAL A 91 -12.54 55.24 -53.55
N VAL A 92 -12.63 55.75 -54.78
CA VAL A 92 -13.82 56.44 -55.32
C VAL A 92 -14.47 55.53 -56.34
N MET A 93 -15.70 55.10 -56.07
CA MET A 93 -16.50 54.25 -56.97
C MET A 93 -17.93 54.82 -57.04
N GLU A 94 -18.94 54.11 -56.54
CA GLU A 94 -20.34 54.57 -56.53
C GLU A 94 -20.55 55.84 -55.69
N SER A 95 -19.62 56.12 -54.78
CA SER A 95 -19.49 57.38 -54.05
C SER A 95 -18.02 57.65 -53.71
N ASP A 96 -17.72 58.90 -53.37
CA ASP A 96 -16.37 59.39 -52.99
C ASP A 96 -15.70 58.61 -51.85
N ASN A 97 -16.46 57.85 -51.05
CA ASN A 97 -15.96 57.07 -49.91
C ASN A 97 -16.34 55.58 -49.97
N ALA A 98 -16.83 55.08 -51.11
CA ALA A 98 -17.31 53.70 -51.24
C ALA A 98 -16.22 52.67 -50.89
N GLY A 99 -14.98 52.87 -51.38
CA GLY A 99 -13.86 51.98 -51.08
C GLY A 99 -13.53 51.94 -49.58
N LEU A 100 -13.48 53.09 -48.91
CA LEU A 100 -13.21 53.14 -47.47
C LEU A 100 -14.29 52.45 -46.63
N GLN A 101 -15.56 52.50 -47.06
CA GLN A 101 -16.63 51.74 -46.41
C GLN A 101 -16.46 50.22 -46.57
N VAL A 102 -15.99 49.75 -47.73
CA VAL A 102 -15.64 48.34 -47.95
C VAL A 102 -14.52 47.93 -47.00
N VAL A 103 -13.43 48.71 -46.90
CA VAL A 103 -12.32 48.44 -45.96
C VAL A 103 -12.82 48.29 -44.53
N ARG A 104 -13.66 49.25 -44.08
CA ARG A 104 -14.24 49.21 -42.73
C ARG A 104 -15.06 47.94 -42.49
N LYS A 105 -15.96 47.57 -43.42
CA LYS A 105 -16.77 46.36 -43.30
C LYS A 105 -15.94 45.07 -43.35
N VAL A 106 -14.86 45.02 -44.13
CA VAL A 106 -13.93 43.88 -44.18
C VAL A 106 -13.24 43.67 -42.83
N ARG A 107 -12.83 44.74 -42.14
CA ARG A 107 -12.13 44.66 -40.84
C ARG A 107 -13.08 44.51 -39.66
N GLU A 108 -14.15 45.29 -39.59
CA GLU A 108 -15.07 45.32 -38.43
C GLU A 108 -16.12 44.19 -38.50
N SER A 109 -16.72 43.98 -39.68
CA SER A 109 -17.85 43.05 -39.82
C SER A 109 -17.40 41.65 -40.23
N LEU A 110 -16.57 41.53 -41.27
CA LEU A 110 -16.08 40.23 -41.77
C LEU A 110 -14.83 39.74 -41.02
N LYS A 111 -14.21 40.59 -40.18
CA LYS A 111 -13.02 40.29 -39.37
C LYS A 111 -11.88 39.62 -40.16
N ARG A 112 -11.72 39.97 -41.44
CA ARG A 112 -10.65 39.45 -42.30
C ARG A 112 -9.36 40.23 -42.03
N SER A 113 -8.73 39.99 -40.88
CA SER A 113 -7.49 40.68 -40.50
C SER A 113 -6.32 40.33 -41.41
N ALA A 114 -6.20 39.08 -41.87
CA ALA A 114 -5.07 38.66 -42.72
C ALA A 114 -5.11 39.26 -44.14
N LEU A 115 -6.29 39.49 -44.73
CA LEU A 115 -6.43 40.03 -46.10
C LEU A 115 -5.71 41.37 -46.25
N ARG A 116 -4.83 41.47 -47.24
CA ARG A 116 -4.08 42.71 -47.49
C ARG A 116 -4.86 43.62 -48.44
N ILE A 117 -4.88 44.92 -48.18
CA ILE A 117 -5.65 45.88 -48.95
C ILE A 117 -4.70 46.92 -49.55
N ILE A 118 -4.70 47.03 -50.87
CA ILE A 118 -3.98 48.07 -51.60
C ILE A 118 -5.03 49.01 -52.17
N LEU A 119 -5.02 50.25 -51.70
CA LEU A 119 -5.91 51.28 -52.22
C LEU A 119 -5.32 51.88 -53.50
N ARG A 120 -6.19 52.10 -54.49
CA ARG A 120 -5.87 52.86 -55.70
C ARG A 120 -6.84 54.02 -55.88
N THR A 121 -6.42 55.10 -56.54
CA THR A 121 -7.32 56.19 -56.94
C THR A 121 -6.87 56.87 -58.23
N GLY A 122 -7.82 57.36 -59.02
CA GLY A 122 -7.55 58.23 -60.18
C GLY A 122 -7.24 59.68 -59.81
N GLN A 123 -7.55 60.12 -58.57
CA GLN A 123 -7.46 61.53 -58.16
C GLN A 123 -6.51 61.70 -56.96
N PRO A 124 -5.35 62.38 -57.13
CA PRO A 124 -4.34 62.52 -56.07
C PRO A 124 -4.83 63.22 -54.79
N GLY A 125 -5.91 64.02 -54.87
CA GLY A 125 -6.44 64.82 -53.76
C GLY A 125 -7.32 64.08 -52.76
N TYR A 126 -7.69 62.82 -53.02
CA TYR A 126 -8.56 62.00 -52.17
C TYR A 126 -7.78 60.94 -51.37
N ALA A 127 -6.57 61.28 -50.92
CA ALA A 127 -5.80 60.39 -50.07
C ALA A 127 -6.47 60.22 -48.70
N PRO A 128 -6.61 58.98 -48.19
CA PRO A 128 -7.19 58.75 -46.88
C PRO A 128 -6.30 59.37 -45.79
N GLU A 129 -6.92 59.83 -44.71
CA GLU A 129 -6.20 60.33 -43.53
C GLU A 129 -5.24 59.26 -42.99
N LEU A 130 -4.07 59.67 -42.50
CA LEU A 130 -3.05 58.77 -41.94
C LEU A 130 -3.63 57.89 -40.81
N GLU A 131 -4.59 58.41 -40.03
CA GLU A 131 -5.31 57.64 -39.02
C GLU A 131 -6.17 56.53 -39.62
N THR A 132 -6.81 56.75 -40.77
CA THR A 132 -7.63 55.75 -41.47
C THR A 132 -6.77 54.62 -42.04
N VAL A 133 -5.60 54.94 -42.60
CA VAL A 133 -4.62 53.94 -43.08
C VAL A 133 -4.15 53.05 -41.92
N ARG A 134 -3.88 53.64 -40.76
CA ARG A 134 -3.42 52.93 -39.57
C ARG A 134 -4.53 52.10 -38.90
N ASN A 135 -5.73 52.67 -38.75
CA ASN A 135 -6.84 52.04 -38.02
C ASN A 135 -7.40 50.81 -38.75
N TYR A 136 -7.30 50.78 -40.08
CA TYR A 136 -7.81 49.66 -40.88
C TYR A 136 -6.72 48.78 -41.53
N ASP A 137 -5.45 48.98 -41.16
CA ASP A 137 -4.29 48.21 -41.65
C ASP A 137 -4.27 48.13 -43.19
N ILE A 138 -4.25 49.31 -43.82
CA ILE A 138 -4.15 49.47 -45.29
C ILE A 138 -2.67 49.37 -45.69
N ASN A 139 -2.36 48.48 -46.62
CA ASN A 139 -0.98 48.06 -46.90
C ASN A 139 -0.21 48.97 -47.85
N ASP A 140 -0.90 49.56 -48.84
CA ASP A 140 -0.32 50.52 -49.77
C ASP A 140 -1.43 51.43 -50.32
N TYR A 141 -1.08 52.63 -50.74
CA TYR A 141 -1.97 53.59 -51.40
C TYR A 141 -1.25 54.21 -52.59
N ARG A 142 -1.82 54.07 -53.79
CA ARG A 142 -1.19 54.51 -55.04
C ARG A 142 -2.18 55.19 -55.97
N THR A 143 -1.71 56.13 -56.78
CA THR A 143 -2.51 56.66 -57.88
C THR A 143 -2.54 55.65 -59.05
N LYS A 144 -3.62 55.61 -59.85
CA LYS A 144 -3.76 54.68 -60.99
C LYS A 144 -2.62 54.85 -62.01
N SER A 145 -2.07 56.07 -62.15
CA SER A 145 -0.91 56.37 -63.01
C SER A 145 0.44 55.90 -62.45
N GLU A 146 0.55 55.66 -61.14
CA GLU A 146 1.77 55.16 -60.50
C GLU A 146 1.90 53.64 -60.51
N LEU A 147 0.84 52.90 -60.84
CA LEU A 147 0.77 51.44 -60.83
C LEU A 147 1.28 50.84 -62.15
N THR A 148 2.57 51.03 -62.43
CA THR A 148 3.23 50.32 -63.54
C THR A 148 3.31 48.82 -63.26
N ARG A 149 3.50 47.99 -64.30
CA ARG A 149 3.64 46.52 -64.14
C ARG A 149 4.67 46.11 -63.09
N VAL A 150 5.81 46.82 -63.03
CA VAL A 150 6.89 46.56 -62.06
C VAL A 150 6.45 46.95 -60.64
N ARG A 151 5.77 48.09 -60.47
CA ARG A 151 5.30 48.55 -59.15
C ARG A 151 4.16 47.68 -58.61
N LEU A 152 3.21 47.30 -59.47
CA LEU A 152 2.18 46.32 -59.14
C LEU A 152 2.79 44.99 -58.66
N PHE A 153 3.80 44.49 -59.35
CA PHE A 153 4.51 43.28 -58.95
C PHE A 153 5.15 43.41 -57.56
N THR A 154 5.88 44.50 -57.31
CA THR A 154 6.54 44.70 -56.01
C THR A 154 5.54 44.85 -54.86
N SER A 155 4.46 45.62 -55.04
CA SER A 155 3.44 45.82 -54.00
C SER A 155 2.61 44.55 -53.75
N LEU A 156 2.29 43.77 -54.79
CA LEU A 156 1.62 42.48 -54.65
C LEU A 156 2.51 41.45 -53.97
N THR A 157 3.77 41.35 -54.37
CA THR A 157 4.73 40.39 -53.77
C THR A 157 4.94 40.69 -52.29
N ALA A 158 5.13 41.95 -51.92
CA ALA A 158 5.26 42.36 -50.52
C ALA A 158 3.98 42.04 -49.72
N SER A 159 2.81 42.34 -50.29
CA SER A 159 1.52 42.05 -49.63
C SER A 159 1.29 40.55 -49.46
N ILE A 160 1.51 39.74 -50.48
CA ILE A 160 1.35 38.28 -50.41
C ILE A 160 2.29 37.67 -49.36
N ARG A 161 3.53 38.15 -49.26
CA ARG A 161 4.45 37.72 -48.19
C ARG A 161 3.91 38.01 -46.80
N VAL A 162 3.42 39.23 -46.57
CA VAL A 162 2.83 39.61 -45.28
C VAL A 162 1.57 38.79 -44.99
N TYR A 163 0.72 38.56 -45.99
CA TYR A 163 -0.45 37.70 -45.87
C TYR A 163 -0.06 36.29 -45.42
N ARG A 164 0.92 35.67 -46.08
CA ARG A 164 1.42 34.34 -45.76
C ARG A 164 1.97 34.30 -44.33
N GLN A 165 2.79 35.27 -43.95
CA GLN A 165 3.34 35.36 -42.59
C GLN A 165 2.24 35.48 -41.54
N MET A 166 1.24 36.34 -41.75
CA MET A 166 0.10 36.48 -40.85
C MET A 166 -0.72 35.19 -40.73
N ARG A 167 -0.99 34.51 -41.87
CA ARG A 167 -1.70 33.21 -41.85
C ARG A 167 -0.93 32.14 -41.10
N THR A 168 0.39 32.07 -41.27
CA THR A 168 1.25 31.13 -40.52
C THR A 168 1.23 31.45 -39.02
N HIS A 169 1.35 32.73 -38.63
CA HIS A 169 1.27 33.14 -37.23
C HIS A 169 -0.09 32.84 -36.59
N GLU A 170 -1.19 33.14 -37.28
CA GLU A 170 -2.54 32.88 -36.77
C GLU A 170 -2.79 31.37 -36.61
N ARG A 171 -2.33 30.55 -37.56
CA ARG A 171 -2.40 29.09 -37.46
C ARG A 171 -1.57 28.56 -36.29
N MET A 172 -0.35 29.08 -36.10
CA MET A 172 0.50 28.69 -34.99
C MET A 172 -0.13 29.07 -33.65
N ARG A 173 -0.72 30.27 -33.55
CA ARG A 173 -1.46 30.73 -32.37
C ARG A 173 -2.64 29.80 -32.07
N GLN A 174 -3.47 29.49 -33.07
CA GLN A 174 -4.60 28.57 -32.94
C GLN A 174 -4.15 27.14 -32.57
N GLY A 175 -3.07 26.66 -33.18
CA GLY A 175 -2.47 25.37 -32.86
C GLY A 175 -2.01 25.30 -31.40
N LEU A 176 -1.27 26.31 -30.93
CA LEU A 176 -0.85 26.41 -29.52
C LEU A 176 -2.04 26.47 -28.56
N GLU A 177 -3.08 27.25 -28.87
CA GLU A 177 -4.32 27.28 -28.08
C GLU A 177 -5.01 25.92 -28.03
N SER A 178 -5.02 25.19 -29.14
CA SER A 178 -5.55 23.82 -29.20
C SER A 178 -4.73 22.86 -28.34
N ILE A 179 -3.40 22.96 -28.36
CA ILE A 179 -2.50 22.12 -27.53
C ILE A 179 -2.77 22.37 -26.04
N VAL A 180 -2.88 23.63 -25.61
CA VAL A 180 -3.16 23.99 -24.21
C VAL A 180 -4.53 23.45 -23.77
N ARG A 181 -5.56 23.60 -24.61
CA ARG A 181 -6.90 23.07 -24.32
C ARG A 181 -6.89 21.54 -24.26
N ALA A 182 -6.25 20.88 -25.23
CA ALA A 182 -6.11 19.42 -25.28
C ALA A 182 -5.42 18.88 -24.03
N SER A 183 -4.30 19.49 -23.61
CA SER A 183 -3.57 19.12 -22.40
C SER A 183 -4.45 19.21 -21.15
N THR A 184 -5.23 20.29 -21.04
CA THR A 184 -6.16 20.46 -19.91
C THR A 184 -7.25 19.38 -19.89
N GLU A 185 -7.86 19.04 -21.02
CA GLU A 185 -8.90 18.00 -21.08
C GLU A 185 -8.34 16.59 -20.85
N LEU A 186 -7.19 16.27 -21.45
CA LEU A 186 -6.55 14.97 -21.29
C LEU A 186 -6.07 14.73 -19.86
N SER A 187 -5.65 15.77 -19.14
CA SER A 187 -5.24 15.65 -17.72
C SER A 187 -6.36 15.17 -16.79
N LYS A 188 -7.63 15.28 -17.20
CA LYS A 188 -8.78 14.78 -16.43
C LYS A 188 -9.02 13.28 -16.60
N LEU A 189 -8.43 12.67 -17.63
CA LEU A 189 -8.61 11.24 -17.91
C LEU A 189 -7.75 10.42 -16.97
N GLN A 190 -8.37 9.42 -16.34
CA GLN A 190 -7.68 8.44 -15.53
C GLN A 190 -7.34 7.20 -16.35
N GLY A 191 -6.11 6.70 -16.18
CA GLY A 191 -5.61 5.47 -16.79
C GLY A 191 -4.91 5.68 -18.13
N MET A 192 -3.82 4.94 -18.32
CA MET A 192 -2.91 5.04 -19.47
C MET A 192 -3.60 4.88 -20.83
N GLN A 193 -4.51 3.91 -20.97
CA GLN A 193 -5.17 3.64 -22.25
C GLN A 193 -6.07 4.80 -22.69
N ARG A 194 -6.93 5.31 -21.78
CA ARG A 194 -7.84 6.42 -22.09
C ARG A 194 -7.07 7.70 -22.43
N PHE A 195 -6.01 7.96 -21.68
CA PHE A 195 -5.12 9.08 -21.97
C PHE A 195 -4.47 8.92 -23.36
N ALA A 196 -3.91 7.76 -23.67
CA ALA A 196 -3.27 7.48 -24.96
C ALA A 196 -4.25 7.55 -26.16
N GLU A 197 -5.48 7.07 -26.01
CA GLU A 197 -6.55 7.21 -27.03
C GLU A 197 -6.85 8.69 -27.29
N GLY A 198 -7.01 9.48 -26.22
CA GLY A 198 -7.21 10.91 -26.33
C GLY A 198 -6.02 11.65 -26.98
N VAL A 199 -4.79 11.21 -26.76
CA VAL A 199 -3.60 11.75 -27.44
C VAL A 199 -3.69 11.55 -28.95
N VAL A 200 -4.10 10.37 -29.43
CA VAL A 200 -4.28 10.11 -30.88
C VAL A 200 -5.33 11.05 -31.47
N ASP A 201 -6.48 11.18 -30.81
CA ASP A 201 -7.56 12.03 -31.30
C ASP A 201 -7.14 13.50 -31.39
N GLN A 202 -6.43 14.01 -30.37
CA GLN A 202 -5.93 15.38 -30.36
C GLN A 202 -4.81 15.61 -31.38
N LEU A 203 -3.95 14.62 -31.61
CA LEU A 203 -2.90 14.71 -32.62
C LEU A 203 -3.50 14.75 -34.04
N CYS A 204 -4.53 13.95 -34.30
CA CYS A 204 -5.27 14.00 -35.57
C CYS A 204 -6.00 15.33 -35.75
N ALA A 205 -6.64 15.85 -34.69
CA ALA A 205 -7.33 17.14 -34.71
C ALA A 205 -6.36 18.31 -34.96
N LEU A 206 -5.18 18.30 -34.34
CA LEU A 206 -4.13 19.32 -34.52
C LEU A 206 -3.66 19.39 -35.98
N LEU A 207 -3.55 18.24 -36.64
CA LEU A 207 -3.14 18.14 -38.06
C LEU A 207 -4.30 18.34 -39.04
N GLY A 208 -5.55 18.42 -38.55
CA GLY A 208 -6.74 18.51 -39.39
C GLY A 208 -7.00 17.28 -40.24
N VAL A 209 -6.59 16.10 -39.77
CA VAL A 209 -6.78 14.81 -40.44
C VAL A 209 -7.86 13.97 -39.75
N ARG A 210 -8.31 12.90 -40.41
CA ARG A 210 -9.22 11.94 -39.79
C ARG A 210 -8.53 11.22 -38.64
N ALA A 211 -9.29 10.80 -37.64
CA ALA A 211 -8.79 10.08 -36.47
C ALA A 211 -8.32 8.65 -36.83
N GLU A 212 -7.19 8.54 -37.53
CA GLU A 212 -6.55 7.30 -37.95
C GLU A 212 -5.11 7.29 -37.44
N GLY A 213 -4.89 6.53 -36.38
CA GLY A 213 -3.58 6.47 -35.72
C GLY A 213 -3.54 5.48 -34.57
N LEU A 214 -2.38 5.35 -33.95
CA LEU A 214 -2.17 4.50 -32.79
C LEU A 214 -1.03 4.99 -31.91
N VAL A 215 -1.03 4.58 -30.64
CA VAL A 215 0.09 4.77 -29.72
C VAL A 215 0.59 3.40 -29.28
N CYS A 216 1.91 3.22 -29.32
CA CYS A 216 2.58 2.05 -28.81
C CYS A 216 3.58 2.41 -27.72
N ALA A 217 3.82 1.44 -26.84
CA ALA A 217 4.76 1.55 -25.74
C ALA A 217 5.75 0.37 -25.79
N GLN A 218 7.00 0.64 -25.46
CA GLN A 218 8.04 -0.36 -25.27
C GLN A 218 8.65 -0.16 -23.87
N GLY A 219 8.59 -1.19 -23.04
CA GLY A 219 9.01 -1.14 -21.63
C GLY A 219 7.85 -0.99 -20.61
N GLY A 220 8.06 -1.48 -19.39
CA GLY A 220 7.10 -1.51 -18.28
C GLY A 220 7.67 -2.23 -17.05
N LEU A 221 6.99 -2.08 -15.89
CA LEU A 221 7.38 -2.42 -14.49
C LEU A 221 7.96 -3.83 -14.20
N SER A 222 8.12 -4.70 -15.21
CA SER A 222 8.53 -6.09 -15.01
C SER A 222 9.15 -6.73 -16.26
N SER A 223 10.06 -6.05 -16.98
CA SER A 223 11.25 -6.66 -17.61
C SER A 223 11.95 -5.75 -18.62
N VAL A 224 13.28 -5.81 -18.62
CA VAL A 224 14.13 -5.29 -19.68
C VAL A 224 14.03 -6.25 -20.88
N GLY A 225 13.60 -5.76 -22.05
CA GLY A 225 13.57 -6.53 -23.31
C GLY A 225 12.18 -6.92 -23.86
N GLU A 226 11.08 -6.40 -23.31
CA GLU A 226 9.74 -6.64 -23.87
C GLU A 226 9.53 -5.97 -25.25
N PRO A 227 8.88 -6.68 -26.21
CA PRO A 227 8.56 -6.12 -27.52
C PRO A 227 7.50 -5.01 -27.39
N ALA A 228 7.58 -4.01 -28.27
CA ALA A 228 6.62 -2.91 -28.28
C ALA A 228 5.18 -3.42 -28.47
N ARG A 229 4.20 -2.83 -27.77
CA ARG A 229 2.77 -3.17 -27.87
C ARG A 229 1.93 -1.93 -28.09
N VAL A 230 0.81 -2.09 -28.79
CA VAL A 230 -0.17 -1.02 -29.01
C VAL A 230 -1.00 -0.83 -27.73
N ILE A 231 -0.96 0.37 -27.15
CA ILE A 231 -1.71 0.70 -25.93
C ILE A 231 -3.04 1.41 -26.23
N ALA A 232 -3.14 2.08 -27.38
CA ALA A 232 -4.32 2.81 -27.82
C ALA A 232 -4.33 2.93 -29.35
N ALA A 233 -5.52 3.03 -29.94
CA ALA A 233 -5.65 3.21 -31.38
C ALA A 233 -7.01 3.81 -31.79
N ALA A 234 -7.02 4.51 -32.93
CA ALA A 234 -8.20 5.12 -33.54
C ALA A 234 -8.42 4.60 -34.98
N GLY A 235 -9.65 4.74 -35.46
CA GLY A 235 -10.03 4.32 -36.82
C GLY A 235 -9.75 2.85 -37.10
N ARG A 236 -9.14 2.57 -38.26
CA ARG A 236 -8.81 1.20 -38.72
C ARG A 236 -7.83 0.45 -37.82
N PHE A 237 -7.09 1.15 -36.95
CA PHE A 237 -6.10 0.54 -36.07
C PHE A 237 -6.68 0.03 -34.75
N ARG A 238 -7.95 0.30 -34.43
CA ARG A 238 -8.62 -0.17 -33.19
C ARG A 238 -8.49 -1.67 -32.95
N LYS A 239 -8.44 -2.48 -34.00
CA LYS A 239 -8.28 -3.95 -33.90
C LYS A 239 -6.96 -4.41 -33.26
N TYR A 240 -5.95 -3.53 -33.18
CA TYR A 240 -4.62 -3.85 -32.66
C TYR A 240 -4.40 -3.48 -31.19
N VAL A 241 -5.37 -2.87 -30.51
CA VAL A 241 -5.23 -2.48 -29.10
C VAL A 241 -4.86 -3.71 -28.25
N LEU A 242 -3.86 -3.55 -27.37
CA LEU A 242 -3.21 -4.58 -26.55
C LEU A 242 -2.43 -5.67 -27.32
N GLN A 243 -2.35 -5.61 -28.65
CA GLN A 243 -1.55 -6.54 -29.43
C GLN A 243 -0.09 -6.09 -29.52
N PRO A 244 0.86 -7.03 -29.72
CA PRO A 244 2.24 -6.69 -30.07
C PRO A 244 2.32 -5.85 -31.35
N LEU A 245 3.26 -4.93 -31.42
CA LEU A 245 3.48 -4.08 -32.60
C LEU A 245 3.80 -4.93 -33.85
N ALA A 246 4.40 -6.10 -33.65
CA ALA A 246 4.66 -7.08 -34.70
C ALA A 246 3.40 -7.60 -35.41
N ALA A 247 2.21 -7.48 -34.80
CA ALA A 247 0.94 -7.91 -35.38
C ALA A 247 0.36 -6.94 -36.41
N LEU A 248 0.96 -5.75 -36.62
CA LEU A 248 0.51 -4.78 -37.61
C LEU A 248 0.70 -5.30 -39.04
N ASP A 249 -0.38 -5.25 -39.84
CA ASP A 249 -0.38 -5.66 -41.26
C ASP A 249 0.57 -4.81 -42.14
N THR A 250 0.83 -3.55 -41.76
CA THR A 250 1.57 -2.58 -42.59
C THR A 250 3.03 -2.46 -42.16
N ALA A 251 3.95 -3.05 -42.93
CA ALA A 251 5.39 -3.04 -42.66
C ALA A 251 5.97 -1.62 -42.51
N VAL A 252 5.58 -0.69 -43.39
CA VAL A 252 6.09 0.70 -43.38
C VAL A 252 5.80 1.41 -42.05
N ILE A 253 4.58 1.24 -41.51
CA ILE A 253 4.16 1.88 -40.24
C ILE A 253 4.89 1.22 -39.07
N ARG A 254 4.92 -0.12 -39.06
CA ARG A 254 5.59 -0.91 -38.02
C ARG A 254 7.07 -0.54 -37.92
N ASP A 255 7.77 -0.51 -39.06
CA ASP A 255 9.20 -0.24 -39.12
C ASP A 255 9.51 1.23 -38.76
N ALA A 256 8.64 2.17 -39.13
CA ALA A 256 8.75 3.58 -38.71
C ALA A 256 8.58 3.74 -37.18
N LEU A 257 7.61 3.05 -36.57
CA LEU A 257 7.41 3.08 -35.12
C LEU A 257 8.56 2.41 -34.35
N MET A 258 9.07 1.27 -34.82
CA MET A 258 10.22 0.61 -34.21
C MET A 258 11.46 1.51 -34.27
N ARG A 259 11.76 2.08 -35.45
CA ARG A 259 12.87 3.05 -35.58
C ARG A 259 12.69 4.29 -34.72
N CYS A 260 11.46 4.80 -34.60
CA CYS A 260 11.15 5.94 -33.74
C CYS A 260 11.45 5.65 -32.26
N LEU A 261 11.10 4.44 -31.78
CA LEU A 261 11.40 3.98 -30.43
C LEU A 261 12.89 3.69 -30.21
N ASP A 262 13.58 3.15 -31.22
CA ASP A 262 15.01 2.81 -31.15
C ASP A 262 15.90 4.05 -31.22
N GLU A 263 15.61 4.96 -32.16
CA GLU A 263 16.35 6.21 -32.37
C GLU A 263 15.94 7.31 -31.37
N GLN A 264 14.87 7.11 -30.59
CA GLN A 264 14.33 8.04 -29.59
C GLN A 264 14.06 9.45 -30.15
N ARG A 265 13.55 9.51 -31.38
CA ARG A 265 13.22 10.75 -32.07
C ARG A 265 12.05 10.56 -33.02
N SER A 266 11.29 11.62 -33.23
CA SER A 266 10.19 11.63 -34.20
C SER A 266 10.72 11.51 -35.64
N LEU A 267 10.05 10.70 -36.45
CA LEU A 267 10.30 10.46 -37.87
C LEU A 267 9.10 10.96 -38.68
N PHE A 268 9.34 11.77 -39.70
CA PHE A 268 8.27 12.39 -40.49
C PHE A 268 8.07 11.72 -41.87
N ALA A 269 8.95 10.80 -42.25
CA ALA A 269 8.89 10.03 -43.49
C ALA A 269 9.55 8.64 -43.29
N PRO A 270 9.12 7.59 -44.02
CA PRO A 270 8.00 7.54 -44.96
C PRO A 270 6.61 7.54 -44.29
N ALA A 271 6.56 7.39 -42.96
CA ALA A 271 5.33 7.47 -42.14
C ALA A 271 5.57 8.45 -40.98
N LEU A 272 4.53 9.17 -40.55
CA LEU A 272 4.61 10.08 -39.41
C LEU A 272 4.60 9.30 -38.10
N ALA A 273 5.78 9.04 -37.56
CA ALA A 273 5.99 8.41 -36.25
C ALA A 273 6.54 9.43 -35.26
N ILE A 274 5.86 9.60 -34.13
CA ILE A 274 6.09 10.68 -33.20
C ILE A 274 6.56 10.10 -31.86
N TYR A 275 7.73 10.50 -31.39
CA TYR A 275 8.31 10.04 -30.14
C TYR A 275 7.89 10.95 -28.98
N PHE A 276 7.50 10.36 -27.85
CA PHE A 276 7.24 11.09 -26.60
C PHE A 276 8.39 10.85 -25.62
N PRO A 277 9.17 11.89 -25.27
CA PRO A 277 10.29 11.75 -24.34
C PRO A 277 9.78 11.61 -22.90
N THR A 278 9.83 10.40 -22.31
CA THR A 278 9.48 10.21 -20.89
C THR A 278 10.71 9.77 -20.07
N PRO A 279 10.88 10.26 -18.81
CA PRO A 279 12.17 10.22 -18.12
C PRO A 279 12.64 8.87 -17.57
N ALA A 280 11.85 7.80 -17.55
CA ALA A 280 12.37 6.48 -17.12
C ALA A 280 11.42 5.34 -17.51
N GLU A 281 11.98 4.26 -18.07
CA GLU A 281 11.39 2.91 -18.23
C GLU A 281 10.30 2.67 -19.29
N ARG A 282 9.76 3.70 -19.95
CA ARG A 282 8.81 3.53 -21.06
C ARG A 282 9.12 4.41 -22.26
N ARG A 283 9.38 3.80 -23.41
CA ARG A 283 9.48 4.49 -24.70
C ARG A 283 8.11 4.50 -25.34
N LEU A 284 7.62 5.67 -25.73
CA LEU A 284 6.29 5.85 -26.29
C LEU A 284 6.41 6.45 -27.69
N ALA A 285 5.68 5.87 -28.64
CA ALA A 285 5.60 6.38 -30.00
C ALA A 285 4.16 6.34 -30.51
N ALA A 286 3.74 7.40 -31.19
CA ALA A 286 2.48 7.45 -31.92
C ALA A 286 2.69 7.41 -33.42
N TYR A 287 1.72 6.86 -34.14
CA TYR A 287 1.58 7.00 -35.58
C TYR A 287 0.26 7.70 -35.88
N VAL A 288 0.27 8.61 -36.84
CA VAL A 288 -0.94 9.23 -37.40
C VAL A 288 -0.87 9.26 -38.92
N GLU A 289 -1.98 8.94 -39.55
CA GLU A 289 -2.11 8.93 -40.99
C GLU A 289 -2.36 10.34 -41.54
N LEU A 290 -1.50 10.76 -42.47
CA LEU A 290 -1.60 12.05 -43.14
C LEU A 290 -2.30 11.92 -44.48
N SER A 291 -3.13 12.90 -44.84
CA SER A 291 -3.76 13.01 -46.17
C SER A 291 -2.84 13.65 -47.23
N GLY A 292 -1.62 14.04 -46.88
CA GLY A 292 -0.67 14.77 -47.73
C GLY A 292 0.63 15.12 -46.98
N PRO A 293 1.55 15.91 -47.58
CA PRO A 293 2.78 16.34 -46.90
C PRO A 293 2.46 17.25 -45.70
N LEU A 294 3.32 17.21 -44.68
CA LEU A 294 3.24 18.13 -43.54
C LEU A 294 3.35 19.58 -44.00
N ARG A 295 2.49 20.45 -43.46
CA ARG A 295 2.49 21.86 -43.82
C ARG A 295 3.63 22.57 -43.09
N GLU A 296 4.04 23.70 -43.66
CA GLU A 296 5.00 24.60 -43.02
C GLU A 296 4.47 25.07 -41.66
N GLY A 297 5.23 24.79 -40.59
CA GLY A 297 4.87 25.09 -39.20
C GLY A 297 4.29 23.91 -38.39
N ASP A 298 3.77 22.86 -39.04
CA ASP A 298 3.18 21.70 -38.34
C ASP A 298 4.22 20.99 -37.46
N ARG A 299 5.47 20.91 -37.95
CA ARG A 299 6.58 20.30 -37.19
C ARG A 299 6.78 20.95 -35.82
N TYR A 300 6.76 22.28 -35.76
CA TYR A 300 6.91 23.00 -34.50
C TYR A 300 5.73 22.73 -33.55
N LEU A 301 4.49 22.75 -34.07
CA LEU A 301 3.31 22.44 -33.29
C LEU A 301 3.34 21.00 -32.76
N LEU A 302 3.80 20.04 -33.57
CA LEU A 302 3.99 18.66 -33.14
C LEU A 302 5.03 18.57 -32.04
N GLU A 303 6.19 19.23 -32.17
CA GLU A 303 7.23 19.23 -31.13
C GLU A 303 6.71 19.80 -29.79
N VAL A 304 5.96 20.91 -29.82
CA VAL A 304 5.32 21.48 -28.62
C VAL A 304 4.27 20.53 -28.04
N PHE A 305 3.43 19.93 -28.88
CA PHE A 305 2.43 18.95 -28.46
C PHE A 305 3.07 17.74 -27.80
N CYS A 306 4.15 17.20 -28.38
CA CYS A 306 4.89 16.04 -27.85
C CYS A 306 5.45 16.33 -26.46
N SER A 307 6.06 17.50 -26.29
CA SER A 307 6.60 17.94 -25.00
C SER A 307 5.48 18.04 -23.95
N SER A 308 4.34 18.62 -24.30
CA SER A 308 3.20 18.70 -23.38
C SER A 308 2.60 17.32 -23.05
N MET A 309 2.50 16.43 -24.04
CA MET A 309 1.90 15.10 -23.84
C MET A 309 2.84 14.16 -23.08
N ALA A 310 4.15 14.31 -23.24
CA ALA A 310 5.14 13.58 -22.46
C ALA A 310 4.95 13.78 -20.95
N VAL A 311 4.75 15.03 -20.52
CA VAL A 311 4.43 15.35 -19.12
C VAL A 311 3.11 14.72 -18.69
N GLY A 312 2.10 14.72 -19.56
CA GLY A 312 0.82 14.07 -19.28
C GLY A 312 0.94 12.54 -19.10
N PHE A 313 1.68 11.87 -19.97
CA PHE A 313 1.99 10.45 -19.83
C PHE A 313 2.75 10.15 -18.53
N GLU A 314 3.74 10.98 -18.19
CA GLU A 314 4.47 10.84 -16.93
C GLU A 314 3.54 10.98 -15.71
N ASN A 315 2.65 11.97 -15.70
CA ASN A 315 1.69 12.17 -14.62
C ASN A 315 0.76 10.97 -14.46
N VAL A 316 0.28 10.38 -15.55
CA VAL A 316 -0.56 9.17 -15.49
C VAL A 316 0.22 7.98 -14.91
N LEU A 317 1.48 7.78 -15.33
CA LEU A 317 2.34 6.72 -14.81
C LEU A 317 2.69 6.91 -13.32
N LEU A 318 2.90 8.15 -12.89
CA LEU A 318 3.14 8.48 -11.48
C LEU A 318 1.87 8.26 -10.65
N TYR A 319 0.72 8.63 -11.19
CA TYR A 319 -0.57 8.42 -10.54
C TYR A 319 -0.89 6.93 -10.38
N ASP A 320 -0.69 6.11 -11.41
CA ASP A 320 -0.84 4.65 -11.33
C ASP A 320 0.10 4.04 -10.28
N ARG A 321 1.38 4.50 -10.24
CA ARG A 321 2.33 4.07 -9.20
C ARG A 321 1.90 4.48 -7.79
N LEU A 322 1.36 5.69 -7.63
CA LEU A 322 0.81 6.14 -6.35
C LEU A 322 -0.37 5.27 -5.91
N ILE A 323 -1.26 4.89 -6.82
CA ILE A 323 -2.35 3.95 -6.54
C ILE A 323 -1.79 2.59 -6.12
N ASP A 324 -0.86 2.03 -6.88
CA ASP A 324 -0.26 0.73 -6.56
C ASP A 324 0.41 0.75 -5.17
N GLN A 325 1.18 1.80 -4.85
CA GLN A 325 1.80 1.94 -3.53
C GLN A 325 0.79 2.16 -2.41
N ALA A 326 -0.30 2.87 -2.68
CA ALA A 326 -1.33 3.15 -1.69
C ALA A 326 -2.21 1.92 -1.38
N TYR A 327 -2.40 1.02 -2.35
CA TYR A 327 -3.41 -0.04 -2.29
C TYR A 327 -2.88 -1.48 -2.41
N LEU A 328 -1.62 -1.69 -2.79
CA LEU A 328 -1.02 -3.02 -2.93
C LEU A 328 0.18 -3.20 -1.99
N ASP A 329 0.42 -4.45 -1.60
CA ASP A 329 1.64 -4.86 -0.91
C ASP A 329 2.83 -4.89 -1.90
N PRO A 330 3.98 -4.28 -1.56
CA PRO A 330 5.11 -4.18 -2.49
C PRO A 330 5.78 -5.52 -2.80
N LEU A 331 5.73 -6.50 -1.89
CA LEU A 331 6.37 -7.80 -2.06
C LEU A 331 5.48 -8.77 -2.85
N LEU A 332 4.21 -8.89 -2.43
CA LEU A 332 3.29 -9.92 -2.86
C LEU A 332 2.34 -9.44 -3.97
N ARG A 333 2.28 -8.13 -4.23
CA ARG A 333 1.42 -7.50 -5.26
C ARG A 333 -0.07 -7.84 -5.10
N ILE A 334 -0.49 -8.11 -3.88
CA ILE A 334 -1.90 -8.30 -3.47
C ILE A 334 -2.41 -7.04 -2.76
N PRO A 335 -3.74 -6.85 -2.62
CA PRO A 335 -4.33 -5.80 -1.80
C PRO A 335 -3.65 -5.61 -0.43
N ASN A 336 -3.49 -4.37 0.00
CA ASN A 336 -3.08 -4.03 1.37
C ASN A 336 -4.31 -3.67 2.24
N LEU A 337 -4.08 -3.20 3.46
CA LEU A 337 -5.14 -2.77 4.37
C LEU A 337 -6.08 -1.72 3.77
N ASN A 338 -5.57 -0.74 3.03
CA ASN A 338 -6.41 0.33 2.45
C ASN A 338 -7.38 -0.26 1.43
N ARG A 339 -6.91 -1.14 0.55
CA ARG A 339 -7.77 -1.79 -0.45
C ARG A 339 -8.79 -2.73 0.19
N LEU A 340 -8.41 -3.43 1.26
CA LEU A 340 -9.35 -4.25 2.02
C LEU A 340 -10.47 -3.39 2.63
N LEU A 341 -10.15 -2.21 3.18
CA LEU A 341 -11.14 -1.29 3.74
C LEU A 341 -12.11 -0.78 2.66
N GLU A 342 -11.62 -0.51 1.44
CA GLU A 342 -12.50 -0.19 0.29
C GLU A 342 -13.46 -1.35 -0.03
N HIS A 343 -12.96 -2.60 -0.06
CA HIS A 343 -13.80 -3.76 -0.30
C HIS A 343 -14.83 -3.99 0.81
N LEU A 344 -14.47 -3.75 2.08
CA LEU A 344 -15.39 -3.82 3.22
C LEU A 344 -16.48 -2.74 3.19
N ALA A 345 -16.21 -1.60 2.55
CA ALA A 345 -17.16 -0.51 2.38
C ALA A 345 -17.93 -0.57 1.04
N ALA A 346 -17.64 -1.55 0.18
CA ALA A 346 -18.20 -1.62 -1.16
C ALA A 346 -19.71 -1.93 -1.12
N PRO A 347 -20.55 -1.21 -1.89
CA PRO A 347 -22.00 -1.47 -1.94
C PRO A 347 -22.38 -2.87 -2.44
N ALA A 348 -21.50 -3.51 -3.21
CA ALA A 348 -21.70 -4.85 -3.75
C ALA A 348 -21.44 -5.97 -2.71
N LEU A 349 -20.83 -5.65 -1.57
CA LEU A 349 -20.59 -6.62 -0.51
C LEU A 349 -21.91 -6.91 0.22
N GLU A 350 -22.39 -8.15 0.16
CA GLU A 350 -23.55 -8.59 0.94
C GLU A 350 -23.11 -9.01 2.36
N PRO A 351 -23.42 -8.25 3.42
CA PRO A 351 -22.88 -8.54 4.76
C PRO A 351 -23.37 -9.87 5.33
N ALA A 352 -24.62 -10.25 5.08
CA ALA A 352 -25.25 -11.44 5.64
C ALA A 352 -24.59 -12.76 5.19
N SER A 353 -24.03 -12.77 3.99
CA SER A 353 -23.41 -13.93 3.34
C SER A 353 -21.88 -13.88 3.35
N SER A 354 -21.28 -12.86 3.99
CA SER A 354 -19.83 -12.60 3.94
C SER A 354 -19.13 -12.80 5.29
N THR A 355 -17.88 -13.27 5.21
CA THR A 355 -16.99 -13.46 6.35
C THR A 355 -15.65 -12.81 6.08
N LEU A 356 -15.12 -12.13 7.10
CA LEU A 356 -13.75 -11.65 7.17
C LEU A 356 -12.96 -12.60 8.06
N ALA A 357 -11.84 -13.11 7.56
CA ALA A 357 -10.88 -13.89 8.33
C ALA A 357 -9.53 -13.18 8.37
N LEU A 358 -8.89 -13.17 9.53
CA LEU A 358 -7.49 -12.81 9.70
C LEU A 358 -6.67 -14.08 9.91
N LEU A 359 -5.58 -14.22 9.17
CA LEU A 359 -4.68 -15.37 9.22
C LEU A 359 -3.30 -14.86 9.60
N ASP A 360 -2.71 -15.44 10.64
CA ASP A 360 -1.39 -15.07 11.16
C ASP A 360 -0.49 -16.31 11.11
N ILE A 361 0.63 -16.20 10.40
CA ILE A 361 1.55 -17.33 10.22
C ILE A 361 2.30 -17.60 11.52
N ASP A 362 2.13 -18.79 12.09
CA ASP A 362 2.71 -19.12 13.39
C ASP A 362 4.24 -19.15 13.31
N ASP A 363 4.90 -18.58 14.32
CA ASP A 363 6.36 -18.57 14.48
C ASP A 363 7.14 -18.00 13.28
N PHE A 364 6.53 -17.11 12.49
CA PHE A 364 7.17 -16.51 11.32
C PHE A 364 8.44 -15.71 11.66
N SER A 365 8.50 -15.07 12.83
CA SER A 365 9.73 -14.40 13.30
C SER A 365 10.86 -15.41 13.48
N ALA A 366 10.60 -16.58 14.09
CA ALA A 366 11.60 -17.62 14.28
C ALA A 366 12.08 -18.21 12.93
N ILE A 367 11.18 -18.29 11.94
CA ILE A 367 11.56 -18.66 10.56
C ILE A 367 12.55 -17.64 9.98
N ASN A 368 12.27 -16.34 10.11
CA ASN A 368 13.19 -15.29 9.65
C ASN A 368 14.52 -15.31 10.41
N ASP A 369 14.48 -15.49 11.72
CA ASP A 369 15.69 -15.49 12.57
C ASP A 369 16.60 -16.69 12.26
N THR A 370 16.00 -17.84 11.88
CA THR A 370 16.73 -19.09 11.63
C THR A 370 17.15 -19.25 10.16
N LEU A 371 16.28 -18.89 9.21
CA LEU A 371 16.45 -19.17 7.77
C LEU A 371 16.64 -17.90 6.92
N GLY A 372 16.55 -16.72 7.52
CA GLY A 372 16.74 -15.43 6.87
C GLY A 372 15.48 -14.87 6.20
N HIS A 373 15.49 -13.56 5.97
CA HIS A 373 14.35 -12.83 5.40
C HIS A 373 14.00 -13.24 3.96
N GLU A 374 14.98 -13.59 3.13
CA GLU A 374 14.71 -14.04 1.74
C GLU A 374 13.88 -15.33 1.72
N PHE A 375 14.13 -16.24 2.66
CA PHE A 375 13.35 -17.45 2.82
C PHE A 375 11.94 -17.16 3.32
N GLY A 376 11.81 -16.24 4.28
CA GLY A 376 10.50 -15.74 4.74
C GLY A 376 9.68 -15.14 3.59
N ASP A 377 10.28 -14.31 2.75
CA ASP A 377 9.62 -13.72 1.58
C ASP A 377 9.17 -14.78 0.57
N ALA A 378 9.99 -15.82 0.35
CA ALA A 378 9.61 -16.96 -0.48
C ALA A 378 8.44 -17.75 0.12
N ALA A 379 8.41 -17.94 1.44
CA ALA A 379 7.32 -18.61 2.14
C ALA A 379 6.00 -17.83 1.98
N LEU A 380 6.03 -16.50 2.15
CA LEU A 380 4.86 -15.65 1.96
C LEU A 380 4.33 -15.71 0.52
N LYS A 381 5.21 -15.71 -0.48
CA LYS A 381 4.83 -15.88 -1.89
C LYS A 381 4.15 -17.23 -2.14
N ALA A 382 4.67 -18.31 -1.56
CA ALA A 382 4.09 -19.64 -1.68
C ALA A 382 2.70 -19.73 -1.02
N ILE A 383 2.52 -19.09 0.14
CA ILE A 383 1.23 -18.99 0.84
C ILE A 383 0.21 -18.25 -0.03
N VAL A 384 0.58 -17.08 -0.57
CA VAL A 384 -0.31 -16.29 -1.43
C VAL A 384 -0.72 -17.06 -2.69
N ALA A 385 0.23 -17.69 -3.37
CA ALA A 385 -0.06 -18.47 -4.59
C ALA A 385 -1.05 -19.61 -4.30
N ARG A 386 -0.86 -20.34 -3.19
CA ARG A 386 -1.80 -21.39 -2.77
C ARG A 386 -3.17 -20.83 -2.39
N ALA A 387 -3.20 -19.75 -1.61
CA ALA A 387 -4.45 -19.12 -1.20
C ALA A 387 -5.27 -18.63 -2.41
N GLN A 388 -4.63 -18.00 -3.41
CA GLN A 388 -5.28 -17.55 -4.64
C GLN A 388 -5.84 -18.72 -5.48
N ALA A 389 -5.14 -19.86 -5.50
CA ALA A 389 -5.60 -21.05 -6.21
C ALA A 389 -6.84 -21.70 -5.54
N VAL A 390 -6.88 -21.73 -4.21
CA VAL A 390 -7.99 -22.33 -3.45
C VAL A 390 -9.18 -21.37 -3.28
N LEU A 391 -8.92 -20.05 -3.25
CA LEU A 391 -9.91 -19.02 -2.97
C LEU A 391 -9.97 -17.95 -4.09
N PRO A 392 -10.22 -18.33 -5.36
CA PRO A 392 -10.14 -17.40 -6.49
C PRO A 392 -11.20 -16.28 -6.46
N GLU A 393 -12.32 -16.51 -5.78
CA GLU A 393 -13.42 -15.55 -5.65
C GLU A 393 -13.33 -14.69 -4.38
N CYS A 394 -12.30 -14.87 -3.55
CA CYS A 394 -12.12 -14.12 -2.31
C CYS A 394 -11.09 -13.01 -2.48
N HIS A 395 -11.27 -11.92 -1.72
CA HIS A 395 -10.28 -10.87 -1.61
C HIS A 395 -9.23 -11.25 -0.56
N LEU A 396 -8.01 -11.52 -1.03
CA LEU A 396 -6.84 -11.73 -0.19
C LEU A 396 -6.09 -10.40 -0.02
N ALA A 397 -5.75 -10.04 1.20
CA ALA A 397 -4.96 -8.84 1.51
C ALA A 397 -3.86 -9.14 2.53
N ARG A 398 -2.75 -8.37 2.47
CA ARG A 398 -1.71 -8.39 3.50
C ARG A 398 -1.85 -7.18 4.41
N LEU A 399 -1.90 -7.40 5.72
CA LEU A 399 -2.08 -6.34 6.73
C LEU A 399 -0.79 -5.99 7.48
N GLY A 400 0.15 -6.93 7.55
CA GLY A 400 1.41 -6.78 8.26
C GLY A 400 2.47 -7.77 7.77
N SER A 401 3.51 -8.02 8.58
CA SER A 401 4.60 -8.94 8.26
C SER A 401 4.11 -10.32 7.81
N ASP A 402 3.28 -10.93 8.63
CA ASP A 402 2.81 -12.32 8.60
C ASP A 402 1.29 -12.39 8.76
N LEU A 403 0.63 -11.23 8.81
CA LEU A 403 -0.82 -11.10 8.97
C LEU A 403 -1.49 -10.87 7.62
N PHE A 404 -2.39 -11.78 7.26
CA PHE A 404 -3.22 -11.73 6.08
C PHE A 404 -4.70 -11.58 6.45
N ALA A 405 -5.47 -11.08 5.50
CA ALA A 405 -6.92 -11.03 5.58
C ALA A 405 -7.54 -11.70 4.35
N VAL A 406 -8.61 -12.45 4.57
CA VAL A 406 -9.44 -13.03 3.52
C VAL A 406 -10.86 -12.54 3.72
N LEU A 407 -11.42 -11.89 2.71
CA LEU A 407 -12.81 -11.44 2.68
C LEU A 407 -13.54 -12.13 1.52
N GLY A 408 -14.68 -12.73 1.79
CA GLY A 408 -15.49 -13.37 0.77
C GLY A 408 -16.74 -14.03 1.33
N HIS A 409 -17.42 -14.81 0.51
CA HIS A 409 -18.64 -15.51 0.92
C HIS A 409 -18.31 -16.53 2.04
N SER A 410 -19.12 -16.55 3.11
CA SER A 410 -18.97 -17.43 4.28
C SER A 410 -18.92 -18.94 3.97
N ARG A 411 -19.35 -19.38 2.78
CA ARG A 411 -19.21 -20.78 2.34
C ARG A 411 -17.76 -21.13 1.99
N MET A 412 -17.01 -20.16 1.49
CA MET A 412 -15.60 -20.27 1.12
C MET A 412 -14.68 -19.90 2.28
N VAL A 413 -15.01 -18.80 2.97
CA VAL A 413 -14.24 -18.28 4.11
C VAL A 413 -14.74 -18.87 5.42
N LYS A 414 -14.37 -20.13 5.67
CA LYS A 414 -14.72 -20.90 6.88
C LYS A 414 -13.50 -21.65 7.45
N PRO A 415 -13.51 -22.02 8.75
CA PRO A 415 -12.39 -22.65 9.43
C PRO A 415 -11.75 -23.79 8.65
N ASP A 416 -12.52 -24.79 8.26
CA ASP A 416 -12.01 -25.99 7.59
C ASP A 416 -11.27 -25.66 6.29
N THR A 417 -11.84 -24.78 5.45
CA THR A 417 -11.25 -24.39 4.16
C THR A 417 -9.93 -23.65 4.37
N LEU A 418 -9.88 -22.74 5.34
CA LEU A 418 -8.68 -21.94 5.60
C LEU A 418 -7.58 -22.76 6.28
N GLN A 419 -7.92 -23.69 7.17
CA GLN A 419 -6.97 -24.60 7.79
C GLN A 419 -6.41 -25.62 6.78
N GLN A 420 -7.21 -26.04 5.80
CA GLN A 420 -6.76 -26.91 4.72
C GLN A 420 -5.59 -26.32 3.91
N LEU A 421 -5.48 -24.98 3.82
CA LEU A 421 -4.36 -24.31 3.15
C LEU A 421 -2.99 -24.70 3.75
N PHE A 422 -2.97 -25.03 5.05
CA PHE A 422 -1.77 -25.30 5.83
C PHE A 422 -1.57 -26.79 6.16
N THR A 423 -2.45 -27.67 5.68
CA THR A 423 -2.34 -29.12 5.95
C THR A 423 -1.18 -29.76 5.19
N GLU A 424 -0.96 -29.34 3.93
CA GLU A 424 0.16 -29.81 3.11
C GLU A 424 1.39 -28.92 3.25
N SER A 425 2.58 -29.52 3.17
CA SER A 425 3.84 -28.78 3.14
C SER A 425 3.90 -27.80 1.96
N PHE A 426 4.53 -26.65 2.18
CA PHE A 426 4.83 -25.66 1.15
C PHE A 426 6.17 -25.97 0.50
N ASP A 427 6.28 -25.77 -0.81
CA ASP A 427 7.57 -25.72 -1.49
C ASP A 427 8.08 -24.27 -1.41
N VAL A 428 9.14 -24.07 -0.63
CA VAL A 428 9.76 -22.78 -0.39
C VAL A 428 11.22 -22.88 -0.77
N ALA A 429 11.61 -22.18 -1.84
CA ALA A 429 12.97 -22.20 -2.37
C ALA A 429 13.53 -23.63 -2.63
N GLY A 430 12.67 -24.56 -3.08
CA GLY A 430 13.04 -25.95 -3.37
C GLY A 430 13.06 -26.88 -2.15
N GLN A 431 12.60 -26.40 -0.98
CA GLN A 431 12.49 -27.17 0.26
C GLN A 431 11.04 -27.36 0.67
N ARG A 432 10.68 -28.55 1.17
CA ARG A 432 9.36 -28.81 1.72
C ARG A 432 9.29 -28.42 3.20
N VAL A 433 8.50 -27.39 3.50
CA VAL A 433 8.32 -26.84 4.85
C VAL A 433 6.89 -27.02 5.32
N ARG A 434 6.69 -27.39 6.59
CA ARG A 434 5.36 -27.31 7.22
C ARG A 434 5.22 -25.93 7.86
N LEU A 435 4.21 -25.19 7.42
CA LEU A 435 3.82 -23.90 7.99
C LEU A 435 2.43 -24.08 8.59
N SER A 436 2.15 -23.40 9.69
CA SER A 436 0.80 -23.30 10.27
C SER A 436 0.38 -21.84 10.36
N ALA A 437 -0.93 -21.63 10.47
CA ALA A 437 -1.49 -20.32 10.71
C ALA A 437 -2.62 -20.40 11.72
N THR A 438 -2.66 -19.40 12.61
CA THR A 438 -3.77 -19.18 13.52
C THR A 438 -4.77 -18.22 12.88
N ILE A 439 -6.07 -18.48 13.03
CA ILE A 439 -7.12 -17.81 12.25
C ILE A 439 -8.21 -17.24 13.16
N GLY A 440 -8.56 -15.97 12.97
CA GLY A 440 -9.71 -15.32 13.59
C GLY A 440 -10.77 -14.91 12.57
N LEU A 441 -12.03 -15.30 12.75
CA LEU A 441 -13.10 -15.05 11.78
C LEU A 441 -14.24 -14.19 12.35
N VAL A 442 -14.84 -13.34 11.52
CA VAL A 442 -16.06 -12.56 11.84
C VAL A 442 -17.03 -12.64 10.68
N GLN A 443 -18.29 -12.97 10.97
CA GLN A 443 -19.38 -12.90 9.99
C GLN A 443 -20.01 -11.50 10.03
N LEU A 444 -20.04 -10.83 8.88
CA LEU A 444 -20.32 -9.39 8.79
C LEU A 444 -21.77 -9.05 9.19
N GLY A 445 -22.75 -9.80 8.71
CA GLY A 445 -24.17 -9.52 8.94
C GLY A 445 -24.72 -9.94 10.30
N THR A 446 -23.87 -10.32 11.26
CA THR A 446 -24.32 -10.70 12.61
C THR A 446 -24.54 -9.49 13.53
N ARG A 447 -24.08 -8.29 13.12
CA ARG A 447 -24.14 -7.04 13.88
C ARG A 447 -24.17 -5.81 12.96
N ASP A 448 -24.69 -4.71 13.48
CA ASP A 448 -24.61 -3.38 12.86
C ASP A 448 -23.21 -2.75 13.08
N CYS A 449 -22.17 -3.39 12.55
CA CYS A 449 -20.81 -2.85 12.57
C CYS A 449 -20.19 -2.84 11.17
N TYR A 450 -19.41 -1.81 10.86
CA TYR A 450 -18.86 -1.57 9.52
C TYR A 450 -17.36 -1.25 9.60
N GLY A 451 -16.64 -1.58 8.53
CA GLY A 451 -15.24 -1.20 8.32
C GLY A 451 -14.31 -1.58 9.48
N PRO A 452 -13.62 -0.62 10.13
CA PRO A 452 -12.58 -0.91 11.15
C PRO A 452 -13.05 -1.73 12.36
N ALA A 453 -14.34 -1.67 12.72
CA ALA A 453 -14.88 -2.44 13.84
C ALA A 453 -14.82 -3.95 13.59
N LEU A 454 -15.06 -4.39 12.35
CA LEU A 454 -14.99 -5.80 11.95
C LEU A 454 -13.56 -6.34 12.03
N LEU A 455 -12.58 -5.52 11.61
CA LEU A 455 -11.16 -5.87 11.74
C LEU A 455 -10.75 -6.04 13.20
N LYS A 456 -11.23 -5.15 14.09
CA LYS A 456 -10.99 -5.27 15.53
C LYS A 456 -11.57 -6.56 16.11
N ASP A 457 -12.81 -6.89 15.75
CA ASP A 457 -13.47 -8.12 16.21
C ASP A 457 -12.73 -9.37 15.69
N ALA A 458 -12.25 -9.36 14.45
CA ALA A 458 -11.46 -10.46 13.89
C ALA A 458 -10.11 -10.60 14.58
N HIS A 459 -9.49 -9.48 14.97
CA HIS A 459 -8.24 -9.48 15.74
C HIS A 459 -8.44 -10.04 17.16
N VAL A 460 -9.58 -9.74 17.80
CA VAL A 460 -9.95 -10.35 19.08
C VAL A 460 -10.10 -11.86 18.95
N ALA A 461 -10.78 -12.33 17.91
CA ALA A 461 -10.91 -13.76 17.64
C ALA A 461 -9.55 -14.43 17.39
N LEU A 462 -8.70 -13.81 16.58
CA LEU A 462 -7.35 -14.29 16.29
C LEU A 462 -6.49 -14.38 17.57
N LYS A 463 -6.53 -13.35 18.41
CA LYS A 463 -5.79 -13.36 19.69
C LYS A 463 -6.28 -14.48 20.61
N GLN A 464 -7.57 -14.74 20.64
CA GLN A 464 -8.12 -15.84 21.43
C GLN A 464 -7.68 -17.21 20.88
N ALA A 465 -7.69 -17.38 19.57
CA ALA A 465 -7.18 -18.59 18.94
C ALA A 465 -5.72 -18.84 19.34
N LYS A 466 -4.87 -17.80 19.32
CA LYS A 466 -3.47 -17.87 19.76
C LYS A 466 -3.31 -18.27 21.23
N LEU A 467 -4.24 -17.86 22.11
CA LEU A 467 -4.19 -18.18 23.54
C LEU A 467 -4.63 -19.61 23.86
N HIS A 468 -5.59 -20.17 23.11
CA HIS A 468 -6.05 -21.55 23.33
C HIS A 468 -5.12 -22.56 22.67
N HIS A 469 -4.88 -22.42 21.37
CA HIS A 469 -4.01 -23.32 20.63
C HIS A 469 -3.64 -22.71 19.28
N ARG A 470 -2.34 -22.54 19.02
CA ARG A 470 -1.86 -22.09 17.71
C ARG A 470 -2.25 -23.10 16.61
N GLY A 471 -2.41 -22.62 15.38
CA GLY A 471 -2.90 -23.44 14.26
C GLY A 471 -4.42 -23.68 14.26
N THR A 472 -5.17 -23.06 15.18
CA THR A 472 -6.63 -23.18 15.22
C THR A 472 -7.35 -21.98 14.59
N ALA A 473 -8.62 -22.19 14.28
CA ALA A 473 -9.52 -21.18 13.75
C ALA A 473 -10.67 -20.93 14.72
N VAL A 474 -10.91 -19.66 15.07
CA VAL A 474 -11.96 -19.27 16.03
C VAL A 474 -12.84 -18.17 15.43
N TYR A 475 -14.16 -18.35 15.53
CA TYR A 475 -15.10 -17.28 15.24
C TYR A 475 -15.21 -16.31 16.41
N PHE A 476 -15.28 -15.03 16.09
CA PHE A 476 -15.66 -14.00 17.03
C PHE A 476 -17.07 -14.26 17.57
N SER A 477 -17.23 -14.09 18.88
CA SER A 477 -18.52 -14.12 19.55
C SER A 477 -18.67 -12.91 20.46
N ALA A 478 -19.93 -12.60 20.82
CA ALA A 478 -20.24 -11.52 21.75
C ALA A 478 -19.52 -11.68 23.09
N ALA A 479 -19.56 -12.91 23.62
CA ALA A 479 -18.93 -13.29 24.87
C ALA A 479 -17.42 -13.08 24.78
N LEU A 480 -16.79 -13.50 23.68
CA LEU A 480 -15.37 -13.32 23.48
C LEU A 480 -14.95 -11.83 23.49
N GLY A 481 -15.74 -10.98 22.83
CA GLY A 481 -15.52 -9.54 22.85
C GLY A 481 -15.70 -8.92 24.25
N GLN A 482 -16.60 -9.46 25.07
CA GLN A 482 -16.78 -9.02 26.47
C GLN A 482 -15.63 -9.48 27.35
N ASP A 483 -15.20 -10.74 27.24
CA ASP A 483 -14.08 -11.30 27.99
C ASP A 483 -12.78 -10.56 27.71
N ALA A 484 -12.50 -10.25 26.44
CA ALA A 484 -11.32 -9.47 26.06
C ALA A 484 -11.33 -8.06 26.68
N ARG A 485 -12.50 -7.41 26.74
CA ARG A 485 -12.65 -6.10 27.41
C ARG A 485 -12.50 -6.21 28.92
N ALA A 486 -13.10 -7.21 29.55
CA ALA A 486 -12.97 -7.47 30.98
C ALA A 486 -11.52 -7.75 31.37
N ARG A 487 -10.79 -8.52 30.56
CA ARG A 487 -9.37 -8.83 30.74
C ARG A 487 -8.49 -7.56 30.65
N MET A 488 -8.76 -6.67 29.69
CA MET A 488 -8.07 -5.38 29.59
C MET A 488 -8.36 -4.47 30.78
N HIS A 489 -9.60 -4.43 31.24
CA HIS A 489 -9.98 -3.69 32.45
C HIS A 489 -9.22 -4.20 33.68
N LEU A 490 -9.24 -5.53 33.88
CA LEU A 490 -8.58 -6.18 35.01
C LEU A 490 -7.06 -5.98 34.97
N LEU A 491 -6.44 -6.01 33.79
CA LEU A 491 -5.00 -5.73 33.64
C LEU A 491 -4.65 -4.30 34.03
N ARG A 492 -5.51 -3.32 33.69
CA ARG A 492 -5.31 -1.93 34.12
C ARG A 492 -5.40 -1.82 35.64
N GLU A 493 -6.44 -2.41 36.24
CA GLU A 493 -6.61 -2.43 37.70
C GLU A 493 -5.44 -3.13 38.41
N LEU A 494 -4.88 -4.19 37.82
CA LEU A 494 -3.73 -4.93 38.34
C LEU A 494 -2.50 -4.03 38.45
N ARG A 495 -2.22 -3.23 37.42
CA ARG A 495 -1.11 -2.26 37.41
C ARG A 495 -1.32 -1.15 38.45
N GLU A 496 -2.52 -0.57 38.49
CA GLU A 496 -2.86 0.45 39.47
C GLU A 496 -2.77 -0.08 40.91
N ALA A 497 -3.19 -1.32 41.14
CA ALA A 497 -3.08 -1.97 42.44
C ALA A 497 -1.63 -2.25 42.86
N PHE A 498 -0.77 -2.58 41.89
CA PHE A 498 0.65 -2.79 42.14
C PHE A 498 1.33 -1.49 42.57
N ASP A 499 1.03 -0.38 41.88
CA ASP A 499 1.58 0.94 42.21
C ASP A 499 1.08 1.49 43.56
N ALA A 500 -0.12 1.10 44.01
CA ALA A 500 -0.70 1.53 45.28
C ALA A 500 -0.09 0.83 46.53
N HIS A 501 0.60 -0.31 46.36
CA HIS A 501 1.28 -1.10 47.40
C HIS A 501 0.41 -1.68 48.55
N ASP A 502 -0.87 -1.33 48.68
CA ASP A 502 -1.76 -1.74 49.79
C ASP A 502 -2.84 -2.77 49.40
N ARG A 503 -2.88 -3.18 48.13
CA ARG A 503 -3.96 -4.02 47.57
C ARG A 503 -3.62 -5.50 47.43
N PHE A 504 -2.34 -5.82 47.54
CA PHE A 504 -1.84 -7.20 47.56
C PHE A 504 -1.48 -7.60 48.98
N PHE A 505 -1.85 -8.81 49.35
CA PHE A 505 -1.56 -9.36 50.67
C PHE A 505 -1.39 -10.87 50.57
N VAL A 506 -0.74 -11.46 51.56
CA VAL A 506 -0.49 -12.90 51.63
C VAL A 506 -1.36 -13.49 52.74
N VAL A 507 -2.06 -14.58 52.41
CA VAL A 507 -2.77 -15.42 53.38
C VAL A 507 -2.08 -16.78 53.44
N TYR A 508 -2.30 -17.51 54.53
CA TYR A 508 -1.54 -18.71 54.85
C TYR A 508 -2.48 -19.89 55.03
N GLN A 509 -2.28 -20.97 54.27
CA GLN A 509 -3.05 -22.20 54.42
C GLN A 509 -2.25 -23.23 55.23
N PRO A 510 -2.76 -23.71 56.38
CA PRO A 510 -2.05 -24.73 57.16
C PRO A 510 -1.97 -26.09 56.48
N LYS A 511 -0.83 -26.75 56.66
CA LYS A 511 -0.54 -28.14 56.31
C LYS A 511 -0.46 -28.97 57.60
N VAL A 512 -0.98 -30.19 57.58
CA VAL A 512 -0.92 -31.11 58.73
C VAL A 512 -0.36 -32.47 58.35
N HIS A 513 0.29 -33.13 59.30
CA HIS A 513 0.61 -34.54 59.20
C HIS A 513 -0.67 -35.37 59.33
N LEU A 514 -0.99 -36.18 58.31
CA LEU A 514 -2.23 -36.96 58.30
C LEU A 514 -2.27 -38.00 59.43
N ALA A 515 -1.11 -38.53 59.82
CA ALA A 515 -1.01 -39.58 60.83
C ALA A 515 -1.36 -39.12 62.25
N ASN A 516 -1.14 -37.86 62.60
CA ASN A 516 -1.32 -37.35 63.98
C ASN A 516 -2.07 -36.01 64.06
N GLY A 517 -2.46 -35.43 62.93
CA GLY A 517 -3.20 -34.17 62.84
C GLY A 517 -2.39 -32.92 63.24
N ARG A 518 -1.10 -33.05 63.55
CA ARG A 518 -0.27 -31.92 63.99
C ARG A 518 0.12 -31.04 62.80
N PRO A 519 0.22 -29.71 62.99
CA PRO A 519 0.73 -28.80 61.97
C PRO A 519 2.13 -29.21 61.48
N SER A 520 2.31 -29.35 60.17
CA SER A 520 3.59 -29.65 59.51
C SER A 520 4.21 -28.39 58.87
N GLY A 521 3.38 -27.47 58.40
CA GLY A 521 3.81 -26.25 57.74
C GLY A 521 2.63 -25.38 57.33
N VAL A 522 2.91 -24.37 56.51
CA VAL A 522 1.93 -23.44 55.95
C VAL A 522 2.30 -23.11 54.50
N GLU A 523 1.30 -22.85 53.66
CA GLU A 523 1.48 -22.36 52.30
C GLU A 523 1.12 -20.87 52.20
N ALA A 524 2.03 -20.07 51.65
CA ALA A 524 1.82 -18.66 51.38
C ALA A 524 1.09 -18.45 50.05
N LEU A 525 -0.09 -17.83 50.13
CA LEU A 525 -1.00 -17.65 49.00
C LEU A 525 -1.25 -16.17 48.76
N LEU A 526 -0.86 -15.68 47.57
CA LEU A 526 -1.09 -14.30 47.17
C LEU A 526 -2.59 -14.03 46.98
N ARG A 527 -3.06 -12.89 47.49
CA ARG A 527 -4.41 -12.39 47.31
C ARG A 527 -4.36 -10.96 46.81
N TRP A 528 -5.34 -10.64 45.98
CA TRP A 528 -5.53 -9.30 45.44
C TRP A 528 -6.95 -8.84 45.73
N ARG A 529 -7.05 -7.60 46.22
CA ARG A 529 -8.31 -6.89 46.41
C ARG A 529 -8.37 -5.66 45.52
N THR A 530 -9.47 -5.46 44.82
CA THR A 530 -9.72 -4.26 44.01
C THR A 530 -9.98 -3.03 44.89
N ALA A 531 -9.99 -1.84 44.29
CA ALA A 531 -10.24 -0.58 45.00
C ALA A 531 -11.59 -0.52 45.73
N ASN A 532 -12.61 -1.24 45.22
CA ASN A 532 -13.93 -1.35 45.84
C ASN A 532 -14.02 -2.47 46.89
N GLY A 533 -12.93 -3.16 47.20
CA GLY A 533 -12.88 -4.19 48.24
C GLY A 533 -13.19 -5.62 47.79
N GLU A 534 -13.40 -5.87 46.50
CA GLU A 534 -13.69 -7.21 45.97
C GLU A 534 -12.41 -8.06 45.86
N LEU A 535 -12.49 -9.34 46.25
CA LEU A 535 -11.38 -10.28 46.12
C LEU A 535 -11.34 -10.89 44.72
N ILE A 536 -10.20 -10.77 44.06
CA ILE A 536 -9.98 -11.38 42.74
C ILE A 536 -9.28 -12.72 42.92
N ALA A 537 -9.85 -13.78 42.33
CA ALA A 537 -9.28 -15.11 42.36
C ALA A 537 -7.90 -15.17 41.67
N PRO A 538 -6.91 -15.90 42.24
CA PRO A 538 -5.58 -16.08 41.64
C PRO A 538 -5.61 -16.50 40.17
N ASP A 539 -6.46 -17.45 39.80
CA ASP A 539 -6.59 -17.96 38.43
C ASP A 539 -6.98 -16.89 37.40
N ARG A 540 -7.56 -15.77 37.85
CA ARG A 540 -7.92 -14.64 36.98
C ARG A 540 -6.78 -13.65 36.79
N PHE A 541 -5.94 -13.42 37.79
CA PHE A 541 -4.95 -12.35 37.77
C PHE A 541 -3.50 -12.82 37.63
N ILE A 542 -3.15 -14.02 38.10
CA ILE A 542 -1.81 -14.59 37.94
C ILE A 542 -1.43 -14.68 36.45
N PRO A 543 -2.28 -15.20 35.53
CA PRO A 543 -1.95 -15.22 34.11
C PRO A 543 -1.77 -13.82 33.50
N LEU A 544 -2.43 -12.80 34.05
CA LEU A 544 -2.26 -11.41 33.61
C LEU A 544 -0.97 -10.80 34.14
N ALA A 545 -0.58 -11.13 35.37
CA ALA A 545 0.67 -10.71 35.96
C ALA A 545 1.87 -11.27 35.18
N GLU A 546 1.81 -12.54 34.77
CA GLU A 546 2.83 -13.17 33.93
C GLU A 546 2.94 -12.49 32.57
N GLN A 547 1.82 -12.32 31.86
CA GLN A 547 1.80 -11.68 30.53
C GLN A 547 2.23 -10.22 30.55
N SER A 548 2.09 -9.53 31.69
CA SER A 548 2.45 -8.12 31.84
C SER A 548 3.83 -7.90 32.45
N GLY A 549 4.54 -8.96 32.83
CA GLY A 549 5.84 -8.90 33.50
C GLY A 549 5.77 -8.51 34.99
N LEU A 550 4.58 -8.29 35.55
CA LEU A 550 4.41 -7.96 36.98
C LEU A 550 4.71 -9.14 37.91
N MET A 551 4.70 -10.37 37.39
CA MET A 551 4.88 -11.58 38.21
C MET A 551 6.24 -11.62 38.94
N ILE A 552 7.30 -11.06 38.36
CA ILE A 552 8.62 -10.99 39.01
C ILE A 552 8.52 -10.16 40.30
N ALA A 553 7.91 -8.97 40.21
CA ALA A 553 7.81 -8.07 41.35
C ALA A 553 6.81 -8.57 42.41
N LEU A 554 5.67 -9.14 41.99
CA LEU A 554 4.72 -9.79 42.90
C LEU A 554 5.34 -11.00 43.60
N GLY A 555 6.13 -11.80 42.87
CA GLY A 555 6.90 -12.89 43.41
C GLY A 555 7.87 -12.47 44.50
N ALA A 556 8.61 -11.38 44.26
CA ALA A 556 9.50 -10.79 45.26
C ALA A 556 8.75 -10.31 46.51
N PHE A 557 7.56 -9.73 46.34
CA PHE A 557 6.69 -9.36 47.44
C PHE A 557 6.25 -10.58 48.27
N VAL A 558 5.76 -11.64 47.62
CA VAL A 558 5.34 -12.88 48.31
C VAL A 558 6.50 -13.50 49.06
N LEU A 559 7.67 -13.62 48.42
CA LEU A 559 8.85 -14.25 49.01
C LEU A 559 9.31 -13.56 50.29
N ARG A 560 9.43 -12.23 50.26
CA ARG A 560 9.80 -11.44 51.45
C ARG A 560 8.79 -11.58 52.58
N ASN A 561 7.48 -11.47 52.27
CA ASN A 561 6.43 -11.60 53.27
C ASN A 561 6.39 -13.01 53.89
N ALA A 562 6.55 -14.05 53.07
CA ALA A 562 6.57 -15.43 53.54
C ALA A 562 7.78 -15.71 54.45
N CYS A 563 8.98 -15.25 54.09
CA CYS A 563 10.17 -15.38 54.94
C CYS A 563 10.02 -14.62 56.27
N GLN A 564 9.48 -13.40 56.23
CA GLN A 564 9.20 -12.61 57.45
C GLN A 564 8.14 -13.27 58.32
N GLN A 565 7.07 -13.83 57.73
CA GLN A 565 6.06 -14.55 58.48
C GLN A 565 6.64 -15.80 59.13
N LEU A 566 7.46 -16.57 58.41
CA LEU A 566 8.16 -17.73 58.96
C LEU A 566 9.01 -17.32 60.17
N ARG A 567 9.71 -16.17 60.10
CA ARG A 567 10.46 -15.65 61.25
C ARG A 567 9.55 -15.41 62.46
N ARG A 568 8.40 -14.76 62.27
CA ARG A 568 7.43 -14.51 63.35
C ARG A 568 6.86 -15.80 63.94
N LEU A 569 6.59 -16.80 63.11
CA LEU A 569 6.15 -18.12 63.58
C LEU A 569 7.21 -18.79 64.45
N ARG A 570 8.49 -18.69 64.09
CA ARG A 570 9.60 -19.18 64.91
C ARG A 570 9.71 -18.43 66.23
N ASP A 571 9.64 -17.10 66.21
CA ASP A 571 9.68 -16.28 67.43
C ASP A 571 8.49 -16.57 68.37
N ALA A 572 7.36 -17.05 67.82
CA ALA A 572 6.19 -17.53 68.57
C ALA A 572 6.32 -18.99 69.09
N GLY A 573 7.46 -19.65 68.87
CA GLY A 573 7.75 -21.01 69.36
C GLY A 573 7.46 -22.14 68.37
N HIS A 574 7.10 -21.84 67.12
CA HIS A 574 6.80 -22.84 66.09
C HIS A 574 8.02 -23.16 65.20
N ASP A 575 9.13 -23.55 65.81
CA ASP A 575 10.43 -23.77 65.16
C ASP A 575 10.50 -24.96 64.20
N ALA A 576 9.45 -25.79 64.12
CA ALA A 576 9.41 -26.99 63.27
C ALA A 576 8.62 -26.81 61.96
N LEU A 577 7.89 -25.69 61.81
CA LEU A 577 7.03 -25.49 60.63
C LEU A 577 7.84 -25.14 59.38
N THR A 578 7.35 -25.60 58.22
CA THR A 578 7.80 -25.15 56.91
C THR A 578 6.89 -24.08 56.32
N MET A 579 7.43 -23.23 55.46
CA MET A 579 6.73 -22.21 54.68
C MET A 579 6.86 -22.56 53.19
N ALA A 580 5.75 -22.90 52.55
CA ALA A 580 5.69 -23.21 51.13
C ALA A 580 5.32 -21.97 50.30
N ILE A 581 5.97 -21.79 49.16
CA ILE A 581 5.85 -20.60 48.31
C ILE A 581 5.78 -21.04 46.84
N ASN A 582 4.68 -20.70 46.18
CA ASN A 582 4.48 -20.93 44.75
C ASN A 582 5.41 -20.05 43.91
N VAL A 583 6.06 -20.65 42.90
CA VAL A 583 6.93 -19.95 41.97
C VAL A 583 6.40 -20.10 40.55
N SER A 584 6.29 -19.00 39.81
CA SER A 584 5.90 -19.04 38.39
C SER A 584 7.07 -19.39 37.46
N HIS A 585 6.75 -19.81 36.25
CA HIS A 585 7.75 -20.10 35.20
C HIS A 585 8.65 -18.89 34.88
N VAL A 586 8.05 -17.70 34.82
CA VAL A 586 8.77 -16.45 34.51
C VAL A 586 9.78 -16.11 35.61
N GLN A 587 9.45 -16.38 36.88
CA GLN A 587 10.36 -16.17 38.00
C GLN A 587 11.53 -17.16 38.02
N LEU A 588 11.31 -18.45 37.71
CA LEU A 588 12.40 -19.43 37.67
C LEU A 588 13.45 -19.10 36.59
N ARG A 589 13.02 -18.45 35.51
CA ARG A 589 13.91 -18.00 34.42
C ARG A 589 14.60 -16.68 34.68
N ASP A 590 14.18 -15.94 35.71
CA ASP A 590 14.80 -14.68 36.07
C ASP A 590 16.23 -14.93 36.61
N PRO A 591 17.29 -14.42 35.95
CA PRO A 591 18.66 -14.61 36.42
C PRO A 591 18.90 -14.14 37.86
N ASP A 592 18.11 -13.18 38.34
CA ASP A 592 18.27 -12.60 39.67
C ASP A 592 17.48 -13.33 40.77
N PHE A 593 16.67 -14.34 40.42
CA PHE A 593 15.78 -15.04 41.36
C PHE A 593 16.54 -15.64 42.55
N MET A 594 17.68 -16.29 42.30
CA MET A 594 18.51 -16.89 43.35
C MET A 594 19.09 -15.85 44.31
N MET A 595 19.47 -14.68 43.79
CA MET A 595 19.98 -13.57 44.61
C MET A 595 18.89 -13.03 45.52
N LEU A 596 17.69 -12.83 44.98
CA LEU A 596 16.51 -12.36 45.70
C LEU A 596 16.08 -13.34 46.80
N LEU A 597 16.08 -14.64 46.52
CA LEU A 597 15.76 -15.67 47.51
C LEU A 597 16.75 -15.67 48.67
N LYS A 598 18.04 -15.66 48.36
CA LYS A 598 19.09 -15.61 49.38
C LYS A 598 18.95 -14.36 50.24
N ALA A 599 18.78 -13.18 49.63
CA ALA A 599 18.59 -11.93 50.35
C ALA A 599 17.36 -11.99 51.28
N SER A 600 16.24 -12.56 50.81
CA SER A 600 15.01 -12.68 51.60
C SER A 600 15.16 -13.61 52.81
N LEU A 601 15.92 -14.70 52.68
CA LEU A 601 16.25 -15.60 53.78
C LEU A 601 17.17 -14.92 54.80
N ASP A 602 18.22 -14.25 54.32
CA ASP A 602 19.22 -13.57 55.13
C ASP A 602 18.59 -12.40 55.91
N GLU A 603 17.74 -11.59 55.27
CA GLU A 603 17.01 -10.47 55.90
C GLU A 603 16.05 -10.93 57.00
N ALA A 604 15.33 -12.04 56.79
CA ALA A 604 14.42 -12.60 57.79
C ALA A 604 15.15 -13.39 58.88
N GLY A 605 16.38 -13.84 58.62
CA GLY A 605 17.15 -14.69 59.53
C GLY A 605 16.54 -16.07 59.72
N VAL A 606 15.97 -16.66 58.66
CA VAL A 606 15.33 -17.98 58.70
C VAL A 606 16.16 -19.02 57.93
N PRO A 607 16.24 -20.27 58.40
CA PRO A 607 17.00 -21.30 57.70
C PRO A 607 16.27 -21.74 56.43
N GLY A 608 17.00 -21.84 55.31
CA GLY A 608 16.43 -22.30 54.04
C GLY A 608 15.74 -23.67 54.13
N SER A 609 16.16 -24.54 55.05
CA SER A 609 15.54 -25.85 55.32
C SER A 609 14.06 -25.82 55.74
N GLN A 610 13.54 -24.64 56.08
CA GLN A 610 12.14 -24.41 56.40
C GLN A 610 11.38 -23.69 55.29
N VAL A 611 12.04 -23.28 54.21
CA VAL A 611 11.37 -22.74 53.03
C VAL A 611 11.28 -23.84 51.98
N GLU A 612 10.08 -23.98 51.41
CA GLU A 612 9.77 -24.93 50.36
C GLU A 612 9.25 -24.16 49.14
N LEU A 613 9.87 -24.32 47.99
CA LEU A 613 9.40 -23.74 46.74
C LEU A 613 8.55 -24.75 45.99
N GLU A 614 7.36 -24.33 45.57
CA GLU A 614 6.43 -25.15 44.82
C GLU A 614 6.52 -24.75 43.34
N ILE A 615 6.81 -25.74 42.48
CA ILE A 615 6.93 -25.58 41.03
C ILE A 615 5.97 -26.55 40.34
N THR A 616 5.27 -26.11 39.30
CA THR A 616 4.35 -26.98 38.58
C THR A 616 5.08 -28.06 37.78
N GLU A 617 4.40 -29.18 37.54
CA GLU A 617 4.89 -30.28 36.71
C GLU A 617 5.35 -29.81 35.32
N SER A 618 4.54 -29.02 34.61
CA SER A 618 4.84 -28.52 33.26
C SER A 618 6.13 -27.69 33.22
N MET A 619 6.33 -26.83 34.23
CA MET A 619 7.55 -26.02 34.34
C MET A 619 8.80 -26.87 34.49
N ALA A 620 8.71 -27.98 35.22
CA ALA A 620 9.83 -28.90 35.42
C ALA A 620 10.17 -29.71 34.15
N ALA A 621 9.21 -29.88 33.24
CA ALA A 621 9.37 -30.64 32.00
C ALA A 621 9.90 -29.81 30.81
N GLU A 622 9.58 -28.52 30.73
CA GLU A 622 9.93 -27.67 29.57
C GLU A 622 11.43 -27.40 29.41
N ASP A 623 12.20 -27.25 30.50
CA ASP A 623 13.63 -26.90 30.45
C ASP A 623 14.45 -27.61 31.54
N LEU A 624 14.64 -28.92 31.37
CA LEU A 624 15.23 -29.80 32.39
C LEU A 624 16.64 -29.38 32.82
N GLU A 625 17.47 -28.88 31.91
CA GLU A 625 18.85 -28.49 32.21
C GLU A 625 18.91 -27.19 33.03
N LEU A 626 18.10 -26.18 32.66
CA LEU A 626 17.96 -24.95 33.44
C LEU A 626 17.43 -25.26 34.85
N VAL A 627 16.34 -26.02 34.94
CA VAL A 627 15.71 -26.39 36.21
C VAL A 627 16.69 -27.17 37.09
N ARG A 628 17.44 -28.13 36.53
CA ARG A 628 18.44 -28.89 37.29
C ARG A 628 19.52 -27.99 37.90
N GLY A 629 20.03 -27.02 37.14
CA GLY A 629 21.01 -26.05 37.64
C GLY A 629 20.46 -25.23 38.82
N LEU A 630 19.21 -24.79 38.69
CA LEU A 630 18.52 -24.04 39.74
C LEU A 630 18.26 -24.89 41.00
N LEU A 631 17.79 -26.13 40.85
CA LEU A 631 17.56 -27.06 41.96
C LEU A 631 18.84 -27.32 42.75
N ALA A 632 19.97 -27.49 42.05
CA ALA A 632 21.27 -27.65 42.70
C ALA A 632 21.65 -26.40 43.51
N ALA A 633 21.38 -25.20 42.98
CA ALA A 633 21.62 -23.95 43.68
C ALA A 633 20.70 -23.79 44.91
N LEU A 634 19.41 -24.12 44.80
CA LEU A 634 18.45 -24.12 45.91
C LEU A 634 18.87 -25.05 47.05
N LYS A 635 19.39 -26.22 46.70
CA LYS A 635 19.93 -27.18 47.65
C LYS A 635 21.12 -26.62 48.42
N THR A 636 21.99 -25.81 47.81
CA THR A 636 23.09 -25.16 48.54
C THR A 636 22.61 -24.14 49.58
N LEU A 637 21.43 -23.53 49.38
CA LEU A 637 20.77 -22.67 50.36
C LEU A 637 19.95 -23.47 51.40
N GLY A 638 19.89 -24.80 51.24
CA GLY A 638 19.08 -25.69 52.08
C GLY A 638 17.58 -25.61 51.79
N VAL A 639 17.16 -24.91 50.73
CA VAL A 639 15.74 -24.73 50.36
C VAL A 639 15.19 -26.02 49.77
N ARG A 640 13.97 -26.38 50.18
CA ARG A 640 13.25 -27.57 49.68
C ARG A 640 12.48 -27.24 48.43
N VAL A 641 12.22 -28.25 47.61
CA VAL A 641 11.40 -28.13 46.40
C VAL A 641 10.29 -29.17 46.41
N ALA A 642 9.09 -28.71 46.12
CA ALA A 642 7.91 -29.53 45.90
C ALA A 642 7.47 -29.42 44.43
N ILE A 643 7.07 -30.55 43.85
CA ILE A 643 6.41 -30.58 42.55
C ILE A 643 4.90 -30.51 42.76
N ASP A 644 4.29 -29.48 42.19
CA ASP A 644 2.87 -29.17 42.28
C ASP A 644 2.07 -29.62 41.06
N ASP A 645 0.74 -29.73 41.23
CA ASP A 645 -0.25 -30.13 40.22
C ASP A 645 0.05 -31.47 39.52
N PHE A 646 0.72 -32.39 40.22
CA PHE A 646 1.22 -33.62 39.61
C PHE A 646 0.09 -34.55 39.15
N GLY A 647 0.14 -34.98 37.88
CA GLY A 647 -0.84 -35.86 37.25
C GLY A 647 -1.83 -35.15 36.31
N THR A 648 -1.81 -33.81 36.27
CA THR A 648 -2.64 -33.01 35.35
C THR A 648 -1.99 -32.79 33.97
N GLY A 649 -0.70 -33.13 33.83
CA GLY A 649 0.10 -32.98 32.61
C GLY A 649 0.65 -34.30 32.03
N PHE A 650 1.44 -34.20 30.94
CA PHE A 650 2.03 -35.33 30.22
C PHE A 650 3.50 -35.58 30.57
N SER A 651 3.94 -35.41 31.83
CA SER A 651 5.35 -35.64 32.14
C SER A 651 5.74 -37.11 32.01
N SER A 652 6.87 -37.32 31.32
CA SER A 652 7.56 -38.60 31.36
C SER A 652 8.09 -38.82 32.79
N LEU A 653 7.82 -39.98 33.39
CA LEU A 653 8.42 -40.44 34.66
C LEU A 653 9.96 -40.31 34.66
N SER A 654 10.57 -40.26 33.47
CA SER A 654 11.98 -39.95 33.28
C SER A 654 12.36 -38.56 33.79
N VAL A 655 11.54 -37.54 33.62
CA VAL A 655 11.80 -36.15 34.08
C VAL A 655 11.89 -36.14 35.60
N LEU A 656 10.89 -36.70 36.29
CA LEU A 656 10.81 -36.70 37.75
C LEU A 656 12.01 -37.40 38.40
N ARG A 657 12.57 -38.45 37.78
CA ARG A 657 13.79 -39.13 38.26
C ARG A 657 15.04 -38.24 38.28
N HIS A 658 15.10 -37.22 37.43
CA HIS A 658 16.24 -36.31 37.33
C HIS A 658 16.06 -35.04 38.16
N LEU A 659 14.88 -34.83 38.76
CA LEU A 659 14.59 -33.72 39.64
C LEU A 659 14.92 -34.13 41.08
N ASP A 660 15.84 -33.40 41.71
CA ASP A 660 16.19 -33.57 43.13
C ASP A 660 15.16 -32.84 44.03
N ALA A 661 13.87 -33.17 43.83
CA ALA A 661 12.76 -32.63 44.62
C ALA A 661 12.56 -33.46 45.90
N GLN A 662 12.03 -32.84 46.95
CA GLN A 662 11.80 -33.50 48.24
C GLN A 662 10.33 -33.86 48.47
N ARG A 663 9.41 -33.24 47.72
CA ARG A 663 7.98 -33.40 47.92
C ARG A 663 7.21 -33.46 46.61
N LEU A 664 6.14 -34.24 46.63
CA LEU A 664 5.17 -34.36 45.55
C LEU A 664 3.78 -33.97 46.07
N LYS A 665 3.09 -33.06 45.37
CA LYS A 665 1.73 -32.63 45.74
C LYS A 665 0.70 -33.29 44.82
N ILE A 666 -0.37 -33.82 45.41
CA ILE A 666 -1.50 -34.40 44.68
C ILE A 666 -2.53 -33.28 44.47
N ASP A 667 -2.84 -32.99 43.20
CA ASP A 667 -3.82 -31.97 42.85
C ASP A 667 -5.21 -32.26 43.43
N ARG A 668 -5.94 -31.19 43.74
CA ARG A 668 -7.29 -31.22 44.31
C ARG A 668 -8.27 -32.02 43.46
N SER A 669 -8.15 -32.02 42.12
CA SER A 669 -9.08 -32.77 41.26
C SER A 669 -9.07 -34.26 41.60
N PHE A 670 -7.88 -34.85 41.79
CA PHE A 670 -7.74 -36.27 42.14
C PHE A 670 -8.22 -36.57 43.56
N VAL A 671 -8.03 -35.66 44.51
CA VAL A 671 -8.56 -35.80 45.89
C VAL A 671 -10.09 -35.69 45.92
N THR A 672 -10.67 -34.90 45.00
CA THR A 672 -12.13 -34.77 44.87
C THR A 672 -12.74 -36.07 44.34
N GLU A 673 -12.11 -36.73 43.37
CA GLU A 673 -12.62 -37.94 42.71
C GLU A 673 -12.26 -39.24 43.47
N MET A 674 -11.35 -39.20 44.44
CA MET A 674 -10.73 -40.38 45.05
C MET A 674 -11.70 -41.38 45.72
N LEU A 675 -12.87 -40.92 46.17
CA LEU A 675 -13.85 -41.79 46.83
C LEU A 675 -14.57 -42.71 45.82
N GLN A 676 -14.54 -42.36 44.53
CA GLN A 676 -15.06 -43.18 43.44
C GLN A 676 -13.93 -44.00 42.80
N ASP A 677 -12.79 -43.36 42.54
CA ASP A 677 -11.60 -44.00 42.00
C ASP A 677 -10.32 -43.42 42.63
N ASN A 678 -9.63 -44.24 43.44
CA ASN A 678 -8.39 -43.84 44.09
C ASN A 678 -7.12 -44.27 43.35
N SER A 679 -7.24 -44.79 42.12
CA SER A 679 -6.12 -45.35 41.36
C SER A 679 -5.00 -44.33 41.13
N ILE A 680 -5.35 -43.10 40.75
CA ILE A 680 -4.38 -42.02 40.50
C ILE A 680 -3.73 -41.58 41.81
N ALA A 681 -4.51 -41.29 42.86
CA ALA A 681 -3.97 -40.90 44.17
C ALA A 681 -3.01 -41.96 44.72
N ARG A 682 -3.38 -43.25 44.63
CA ARG A 682 -2.54 -44.39 45.03
C ARG A 682 -1.25 -44.46 44.21
N MET A 683 -1.32 -44.24 42.91
CA MET A 683 -0.16 -44.22 42.02
C MET A 683 0.80 -43.10 42.39
N VAL A 684 0.30 -41.88 42.60
CA VAL A 684 1.12 -40.71 42.97
C VAL A 684 1.80 -40.93 44.33
N ILE A 685 1.07 -41.44 45.33
CA ILE A 685 1.64 -41.77 46.65
C ILE A 685 2.77 -42.81 46.51
N SER A 686 2.50 -43.89 45.78
CA SER A 686 3.48 -44.97 45.56
C SER A 686 4.72 -44.47 44.82
N LEU A 687 4.54 -43.57 43.85
CA LEU A 687 5.63 -42.98 43.07
C LEU A 687 6.50 -42.08 43.95
N GLY A 688 5.90 -41.18 44.72
CA GLY A 688 6.61 -40.29 45.64
C GLY A 688 7.48 -41.09 46.61
N HIS A 689 6.92 -42.11 47.26
CA HIS A 689 7.65 -42.98 48.18
C HIS A 689 8.77 -43.78 47.49
N THR A 690 8.55 -44.26 46.27
CA THR A 690 9.59 -44.96 45.48
C THR A 690 10.77 -44.04 45.18
N GLN A 691 10.53 -42.75 44.98
CA GLN A 691 11.56 -41.73 44.75
C GLN A 691 12.06 -41.07 46.05
N ARG A 692 11.64 -41.56 47.22
CA ARG A 692 11.98 -41.00 48.55
C ARG A 692 11.54 -39.54 48.75
N MET A 693 10.44 -39.16 48.11
CA MET A 693 9.77 -37.88 48.29
C MET A 693 8.61 -38.03 49.29
N ALA A 694 8.37 -36.99 50.09
CA ALA A 694 7.16 -36.90 50.90
C ALA A 694 5.96 -36.53 50.01
N VAL A 695 4.76 -36.99 50.35
CA VAL A 695 3.55 -36.75 49.55
C VAL A 695 2.54 -35.92 50.33
N THR A 696 2.11 -34.80 49.75
CA THR A 696 1.10 -33.91 50.32
C THR A 696 -0.15 -33.91 49.45
N ALA A 697 -1.32 -34.17 50.04
CA ALA A 697 -2.60 -34.12 49.33
C ALA A 697 -3.29 -32.77 49.51
N GLU A 698 -3.76 -32.18 48.40
CA GLU A 698 -4.45 -30.90 48.39
C GLU A 698 -5.98 -31.00 48.34
N GLY A 699 -6.66 -29.97 48.81
CA GLY A 699 -8.11 -29.87 48.66
C GLY A 699 -8.90 -30.90 49.47
N ILE A 700 -8.38 -31.34 50.62
CA ILE A 700 -9.12 -32.21 51.54
C ILE A 700 -10.27 -31.43 52.18
N GLU A 701 -11.51 -31.80 51.88
CA GLU A 701 -12.71 -31.11 52.36
C GLU A 701 -13.52 -31.94 53.36
N THR A 702 -13.37 -33.27 53.33
CA THR A 702 -14.17 -34.20 54.14
C THR A 702 -13.30 -35.19 54.93
N GLU A 703 -13.81 -35.67 56.06
CA GLU A 703 -13.13 -36.70 56.86
C GLU A 703 -12.95 -38.00 56.08
N ALA A 704 -13.89 -38.36 55.20
CA ALA A 704 -13.79 -39.54 54.35
C ALA A 704 -12.59 -39.48 53.39
N GLN A 705 -12.31 -38.31 52.81
CA GLN A 705 -11.12 -38.10 51.96
C GLN A 705 -9.84 -38.23 52.79
N ARG A 706 -9.79 -37.61 53.98
CA ARG A 706 -8.66 -37.74 54.92
C ARG A 706 -8.38 -39.20 55.25
N ASP A 707 -9.41 -39.96 55.64
CA ASP A 707 -9.25 -41.35 56.09
C ASP A 707 -8.80 -42.26 54.94
N ALA A 708 -9.31 -42.01 53.72
CA ALA A 708 -8.86 -42.71 52.53
C ALA A 708 -7.39 -42.40 52.19
N LEU A 709 -6.97 -41.14 52.25
CA LEU A 709 -5.58 -40.73 52.01
C LEU A 709 -4.62 -41.31 53.07
N LEU A 710 -5.03 -41.30 54.33
CA LEU A 710 -4.28 -41.90 55.43
C LEU A 710 -4.12 -43.42 55.23
N ALA A 711 -5.19 -44.11 54.82
CA ALA A 711 -5.15 -45.55 54.53
C ALA A 711 -4.24 -45.90 53.33
N LEU A 712 -4.07 -44.97 52.38
CA LEU A 712 -3.14 -45.10 51.27
C LEU A 712 -1.69 -44.75 51.63
N GLY A 713 -1.45 -44.25 52.85
CA GLY A 713 -0.12 -43.89 53.35
C GLY A 713 0.34 -42.48 52.98
N CYS A 714 -0.57 -41.56 52.66
CA CYS A 714 -0.21 -40.16 52.41
C CYS A 714 0.37 -39.49 53.68
N ASP A 715 1.43 -38.70 53.53
CA ASP A 715 2.22 -38.16 54.65
C ASP A 715 1.57 -36.90 55.27
N GLU A 716 1.19 -35.96 54.40
CA GLU A 716 0.66 -34.65 54.78
C GLU A 716 -0.60 -34.31 53.99
N GLY A 717 -1.43 -33.43 54.54
CA GLY A 717 -2.66 -32.97 53.89
C GLY A 717 -2.93 -31.49 54.13
N GLN A 718 -3.55 -30.86 53.14
CA GLN A 718 -4.07 -29.50 53.24
C GLN A 718 -5.44 -29.39 52.59
N GLY A 719 -6.30 -28.53 53.14
CA GLY A 719 -7.64 -28.33 52.62
C GLY A 719 -8.60 -27.73 53.64
N TRP A 720 -9.83 -27.44 53.20
CA TRP A 720 -10.83 -26.74 54.00
C TRP A 720 -11.35 -27.55 55.18
N LEU A 721 -11.11 -28.87 55.22
CA LEU A 721 -11.36 -29.68 56.41
C LEU A 721 -10.61 -29.15 57.64
N TYR A 722 -9.38 -28.63 57.44
CA TYR A 722 -8.53 -28.15 58.53
C TYR A 722 -8.69 -26.65 58.74
N ALA A 723 -8.50 -25.87 57.67
CA ALA A 723 -8.70 -24.43 57.67
C ALA A 723 -8.78 -23.92 56.22
N ARG A 724 -9.58 -22.88 56.01
CA ARG A 724 -9.43 -22.02 54.83
C ARG A 724 -8.15 -21.19 54.96
N PRO A 725 -7.59 -20.62 53.87
CA PRO A 725 -6.45 -19.71 53.98
C PRO A 725 -6.72 -18.58 54.98
N LEU A 726 -5.79 -18.37 55.92
CA LEU A 726 -5.93 -17.50 57.08
C LEU A 726 -5.01 -16.28 56.95
N GLU A 727 -5.48 -15.11 57.38
CA GLU A 727 -4.57 -14.00 57.67
C GLU A 727 -3.73 -14.30 58.93
N GLU A 728 -2.62 -13.60 59.11
CA GLU A 728 -1.62 -13.84 60.16
C GLU A 728 -2.23 -14.04 61.55
N ALA A 729 -3.11 -13.14 62.00
CA ALA A 729 -3.71 -13.21 63.32
C ALA A 729 -4.55 -14.49 63.52
N ALA A 730 -5.28 -14.91 62.50
CA ALA A 730 -6.08 -16.12 62.53
C ALA A 730 -5.21 -17.38 62.45
N LEU A 731 -4.10 -17.34 61.70
CA LEU A 731 -3.12 -18.43 61.66
C LEU A 731 -2.52 -18.69 63.06
N LEU A 732 -2.09 -17.65 63.76
CA LEU A 732 -1.51 -17.79 65.10
C LEU A 732 -2.51 -18.37 66.10
N ALA A 733 -3.78 -17.94 66.03
CA ALA A 733 -4.84 -18.50 66.86
C ALA A 733 -5.10 -19.99 66.53
N TRP A 734 -5.09 -20.36 65.25
CA TRP A 734 -5.25 -21.74 64.81
C TRP A 734 -4.10 -22.63 65.32
N LEU A 735 -2.84 -22.16 65.23
CA LEU A 735 -1.65 -22.88 65.71
C LEU A 735 -1.65 -23.06 67.23
N ALA A 736 -2.11 -22.06 67.99
CA ALA A 736 -2.24 -22.15 69.44
C ALA A 736 -3.24 -23.23 69.87
N ASN A 737 -4.36 -23.37 69.16
CA ASN A 737 -5.38 -24.39 69.43
C ASN A 737 -4.94 -25.80 69.01
N ALA A 738 -4.11 -25.92 67.97
CA ALA A 738 -3.60 -27.20 67.49
C ALA A 738 -2.43 -27.76 68.34
N SER A 739 -1.85 -26.92 69.20
CA SER A 739 -0.75 -27.29 70.11
C SER A 739 -1.24 -27.70 71.52
N ALA A 740 -2.53 -27.55 71.80
CA ALA A 740 -3.23 -28.01 73.00
C ALA A 740 -3.85 -29.39 72.76
#